data_AF-A0AAJ3GT38-F1
#
_entry.id   AF-A0AAJ3GT38-F1
#
_cell.length_a   1.000
_cell.length_b   1.000
_cell.length_c   1.000
_cell.angle_alpha   90.00
_cell.angle_beta   90.00
_cell.angle_gamma   90.00
#
_symmetry.space_group_name_H-M   'P 1'
#
loop_
_entity.id
_entity.type
_entity.pdbx_description
1 polymer ?
#
loop_
_entity_poly.entity_id
_entity_poly.type
_entity_poly.pdbx_seq_one_letter_code
_entity_poly.pdbx_strand_id
1 'polypeptide(L)'
;MRIGFLSPLALALLAGISLPAQASSDDSCYPDWRVSRDTLDPCNNLPFLSPGNDSRANLRLLLADKKAAPLAPNALSEDDLAEGFGPVPFPVYRLVPRGEAEPVTSDAPKTSPLDALLEPLGIKRDDAKAAGDAFLNGEGSRCRSNDENSAAAFIRQVIKADMPAAERDLLVKARLQLLTACEWVGPVVEPPQDIQSSEGQLFRTYLQAAADFYTGRFTDAGPGFVATQNATSPWLKETALYMTARNALNQAQANTYDEDGVPHLDRVDKPALAEAEKGFDAYLKTYPQGDYSASARGLLRRVYWLADNNEKLAEAFAWQLTQATDEQRNVSVDELVEEADLKLLMVNSDTVKTPMIQLVSDLMVMRGGNQPALSRADLEKQKAAFADEPAFYDYLLAVSALYVEHQPDAALKQLPQSVPSSLNYFAFSQQTLRALALEAKQDWKGAQDLWLQLLPLAKLPLQRDQLELALALNYERSGQLAKVFAADSPISAKQVRYILLRNVAGPDLLRQQIAKADDPVERQTAQFVLLYKDLLRGQFATFADDLKQLPTRAPEDKLGTSLGYVYSGGQSLKLFQWNGDKAESGYSCPAIAQTAATLQTDAKNPQALNCFGEFILRNNLDGMPLEQARAASSLGSTAAQFPGETFSRLNGYKQVIANAKAPKNDKAYALFRAINCYAPAGYNSCGGDDVEPAVRKAWFRQLKSGFADTQWGKSLQYYW
;
A
#
# COMPACT_ATOMS: atom_id res chain seq x y z
N MET A 1 33.50 -5.83 -52.75
CA MET A 1 33.58 -6.77 -51.62
C MET A 1 32.21 -6.80 -50.95
N ARG A 2 31.68 -8.00 -50.72
CA ARG A 2 30.28 -8.30 -50.43
C ARG A 2 29.80 -7.66 -49.12
N ILE A 3 28.74 -6.85 -49.19
CA ILE A 3 27.91 -6.49 -48.03
C ILE A 3 27.03 -7.72 -47.77
N GLY A 4 27.34 -8.48 -46.73
CA GLY A 4 26.54 -9.62 -46.31
C GLY A 4 25.20 -9.13 -45.78
N PHE A 5 24.13 -9.37 -46.54
CA PHE A 5 22.77 -9.25 -46.04
C PHE A 5 22.59 -10.28 -44.92
N LEU A 6 22.30 -9.78 -43.71
CA LEU A 6 21.76 -10.62 -42.63
C LEU A 6 20.45 -11.23 -43.15
N SER A 7 20.39 -12.56 -43.16
CA SER A 7 19.23 -13.32 -43.63
C SER A 7 17.98 -12.94 -42.82
N PRO A 8 16.78 -12.82 -43.43
CA PRO A 8 15.53 -12.54 -42.71
C PRO A 8 15.21 -13.57 -41.62
N LEU A 9 15.84 -14.76 -41.66
CA LEU A 9 15.79 -15.74 -40.57
C LEU A 9 16.47 -15.25 -39.28
N ALA A 10 17.53 -14.43 -39.37
CA ALA A 10 18.23 -13.90 -38.20
C ALA A 10 17.45 -12.76 -37.52
N LEU A 11 16.66 -11.99 -38.28
CA LEU A 11 15.72 -11.01 -37.73
C LEU A 11 14.51 -11.71 -37.08
N ALA A 12 14.03 -12.81 -37.65
CA ALA A 12 12.95 -13.61 -37.07
C ALA A 12 13.36 -14.33 -35.77
N LEU A 13 14.63 -14.77 -35.67
CA LEU A 13 15.18 -15.36 -34.43
C LEU A 13 15.43 -14.32 -33.32
N LEU A 14 15.63 -13.05 -33.65
CA LEU A 14 15.72 -11.96 -32.67
C LEU A 14 14.36 -11.44 -32.20
N ALA A 15 13.29 -11.63 -32.98
CA ALA A 15 11.91 -11.33 -32.59
C ALA A 15 11.24 -12.47 -31.79
N GLY A 16 11.82 -13.68 -31.80
CA GLY A 16 11.33 -14.86 -31.06
C GLY A 16 11.86 -14.99 -29.62
N ILE A 17 12.69 -14.06 -29.16
CA ILE A 17 13.13 -13.95 -27.77
C ILE A 17 12.52 -12.69 -27.17
N SER A 18 11.19 -12.65 -27.11
CA SER A 18 10.53 -11.84 -26.10
C SER A 18 10.85 -12.46 -24.74
N LEU A 19 11.99 -12.09 -24.17
CA LEU A 19 12.13 -12.09 -22.72
C LEU A 19 10.89 -11.38 -22.18
N PRO A 20 10.18 -11.93 -21.20
CA PRO A 20 9.12 -11.17 -20.57
C PRO A 20 9.78 -9.88 -20.09
N ALA A 21 9.38 -8.75 -20.67
CA ALA A 21 9.60 -7.47 -20.05
C ALA A 21 8.77 -7.51 -18.77
N GLN A 22 9.34 -8.08 -17.72
CA GLN A 22 8.96 -7.86 -16.33
C GLN A 22 9.38 -6.43 -16.01
N ALA A 23 8.76 -5.47 -16.70
CA ALA A 23 8.71 -4.08 -16.29
C ALA A 23 7.35 -3.86 -15.63
N SER A 24 7.02 -4.73 -14.67
CA SER A 24 6.34 -4.27 -13.48
C SER A 24 7.35 -3.34 -12.82
N SER A 25 7.11 -2.02 -12.79
CA SER A 25 7.70 -1.27 -11.69
C SER A 25 7.04 -1.89 -10.46
N ASP A 26 7.79 -2.64 -9.68
CA ASP A 26 7.29 -3.09 -8.38
C ASP A 26 6.79 -1.82 -7.67
N ASP A 27 5.48 -1.73 -7.45
CA ASP A 27 4.82 -0.69 -6.66
C ASP A 27 5.31 -0.86 -5.22
N SER A 28 6.56 -0.44 -5.02
CA SER A 28 7.30 -0.61 -3.78
C SER A 28 6.89 0.51 -2.84
N CYS A 29 6.60 0.09 -1.61
CA CYS A 29 6.04 0.95 -0.60
C CYS A 29 7.14 1.24 0.41
N TYR A 30 7.37 2.52 0.73
CA TYR A 30 8.41 2.90 1.69
C TYR A 30 7.86 3.82 2.77
N PRO A 31 8.27 3.61 4.04
CA PRO A 31 7.80 4.42 5.14
C PRO A 31 8.47 5.78 5.13
N ASP A 32 7.64 6.78 5.25
CA ASP A 32 8.02 8.15 5.49
C ASP A 32 7.53 8.59 6.85
N TRP A 33 8.46 8.54 7.79
CA TRP A 33 8.31 8.69 9.24
C TRP A 33 7.94 10.13 9.65
N ARG A 34 6.76 10.58 9.22
CA ARG A 34 6.12 11.87 9.53
C ARG A 34 4.77 11.62 10.21
N VAL A 35 4.38 12.52 11.12
CA VAL A 35 3.08 12.48 11.81
C VAL A 35 2.07 13.50 11.30
N SER A 36 2.50 14.39 10.41
CA SER A 36 1.66 15.40 9.79
C SER A 36 1.84 15.32 8.28
N ARG A 37 0.73 15.15 7.56
CA ARG A 37 0.68 15.04 6.10
C ARG A 37 -0.64 15.60 5.59
N ASP A 38 -0.56 16.40 4.54
CA ASP A 38 -1.68 16.96 3.79
C ASP A 38 -1.82 16.35 2.39
N THR A 39 -0.78 15.69 1.86
CA THR A 39 -0.81 15.00 0.56
C THR A 39 -1.09 13.51 0.70
N LEU A 40 -1.88 12.94 -0.23
CA LEU A 40 -2.13 11.50 -0.30
C LEU A 40 -0.83 10.72 -0.49
N ASP A 41 -0.60 9.76 0.39
CA ASP A 41 0.43 8.75 0.24
C ASP A 41 -0.13 7.40 0.74
N PRO A 42 -0.49 6.49 -0.18
CA PRO A 42 -1.15 5.23 0.18
C PRO A 42 -0.24 4.31 1.02
N CYS A 43 1.07 4.58 1.03
CA CYS A 43 2.06 3.88 1.83
C CYS A 43 2.15 4.37 3.27
N ASN A 44 1.66 5.58 3.55
CA ASN A 44 1.98 6.30 4.77
C ASN A 44 0.74 6.84 5.50
N ASN A 45 -0.21 5.94 5.79
CA ASN A 45 -1.39 6.24 6.59
C ASN A 45 -1.06 6.35 8.08
N LEU A 46 -1.88 7.11 8.79
CA LEU A 46 -1.77 7.41 10.21
C LEU A 46 -3.09 7.06 10.91
N PRO A 47 -3.07 6.61 12.19
CA PRO A 47 -4.27 6.15 12.89
C PRO A 47 -5.11 7.30 13.47
N PHE A 48 -5.24 8.39 12.72
CA PHE A 48 -6.12 9.53 13.01
C PHE A 48 -6.66 10.11 11.70
N LEU A 49 -7.80 10.78 11.75
CA LEU A 49 -8.45 11.36 10.59
C LEU A 49 -7.60 12.48 9.98
N SER A 50 -7.05 12.26 8.80
CA SER A 50 -6.08 13.17 8.19
C SER A 50 -6.37 13.35 6.70
N PRO A 51 -6.17 14.55 6.12
CA PRO A 51 -6.16 14.70 4.68
C PRO A 51 -5.15 13.76 4.01
N GLY A 52 -3.95 13.56 4.58
CA GLY A 52 -2.91 12.73 3.95
C GLY A 52 -3.17 11.22 3.92
N ASN A 53 -4.14 10.70 4.67
CA ASN A 53 -4.49 9.27 4.66
C ASN A 53 -5.25 8.89 3.40
N ASP A 54 -5.14 7.64 2.96
CA ASP A 54 -6.09 6.98 2.07
C ASP A 54 -7.52 7.06 2.64
N SER A 55 -8.51 7.27 1.77
CA SER A 55 -9.92 7.41 2.16
C SER A 55 -10.42 6.20 2.94
N ARG A 56 -9.95 5.01 2.58
CA ARG A 56 -10.30 3.74 3.23
C ARG A 56 -9.78 3.68 4.65
N ALA A 57 -8.59 4.25 4.91
CA ALA A 57 -8.06 4.37 6.27
C ALA A 57 -8.92 5.32 7.12
N ASN A 58 -9.26 6.51 6.60
CA ASN A 58 -10.16 7.44 7.30
C ASN A 58 -11.55 6.82 7.56
N LEU A 59 -12.12 6.12 6.58
CA LEU A 59 -13.41 5.45 6.72
C LEU A 59 -13.35 4.37 7.80
N ARG A 60 -12.33 3.51 7.79
CA ARG A 60 -12.16 2.46 8.81
C ARG A 60 -11.98 3.00 10.23
N LEU A 61 -11.33 4.15 10.40
CA LEU A 61 -11.26 4.82 11.72
C LEU A 61 -12.66 5.19 12.23
N LEU A 62 -13.52 5.71 11.36
CA LEU A 62 -14.91 6.07 11.71
C LEU A 62 -15.77 4.82 11.97
N LEU A 63 -15.59 3.74 11.20
CA LEU A 63 -16.30 2.47 11.43
C LEU A 63 -15.93 1.84 12.77
N ALA A 64 -14.67 1.94 13.18
CA ALA A 64 -14.22 1.48 14.49
C ALA A 64 -14.88 2.26 15.64
N ASP A 65 -15.02 3.58 15.48
CA ASP A 65 -15.72 4.42 16.46
C ASP A 65 -17.23 4.14 16.52
N LYS A 66 -17.85 3.86 15.38
CA LYS A 66 -19.25 3.41 15.30
C LYS A 66 -19.43 1.95 15.76
N LYS A 67 -18.35 1.25 16.11
CA LYS A 67 -18.33 -0.18 16.50
C LYS A 67 -18.87 -1.12 15.42
N ALA A 68 -18.84 -0.68 14.17
CA ALA A 68 -19.34 -1.46 13.05
C ALA A 68 -18.26 -2.41 12.50
N ALA A 69 -17.00 -1.98 12.48
CA ALA A 69 -15.85 -2.82 12.18
C ALA A 69 -14.61 -2.28 12.91
N PRO A 70 -13.85 -3.11 13.65
CA PRO A 70 -12.65 -2.66 14.31
C PRO A 70 -11.54 -2.32 13.29
N LEU A 71 -10.66 -1.37 13.65
CA LEU A 71 -9.41 -1.18 12.90
C LEU A 71 -8.48 -2.36 13.23
N ALA A 72 -8.29 -3.28 12.28
CA ALA A 72 -7.50 -4.49 12.46
C ALA A 72 -6.35 -4.56 11.43
N PRO A 73 -5.26 -3.80 11.62
CA PRO A 73 -4.13 -3.86 10.71
C PRO A 73 -3.42 -5.21 10.80
N ASN A 74 -3.15 -5.85 9.66
CA ASN A 74 -2.33 -7.05 9.56
C ASN A 74 -0.96 -6.83 10.20
N ALA A 75 -0.38 -7.88 10.79
CA ALA A 75 0.99 -7.82 11.31
C ALA A 75 2.00 -7.51 10.19
N LEU A 76 3.07 -6.82 10.55
CA LEU A 76 4.18 -6.55 9.64
C LEU A 76 4.78 -7.88 9.14
N SER A 77 4.91 -8.04 7.82
CA SER A 77 5.65 -9.13 7.20
C SER A 77 7.16 -8.91 7.30
N GLU A 78 7.94 -9.92 6.91
CA GLU A 78 9.39 -9.77 6.74
C GLU A 78 9.72 -8.71 5.68
N ASP A 79 8.94 -8.63 4.60
CA ASP A 79 9.09 -7.63 3.55
C ASP A 79 8.79 -6.22 4.07
N ASP A 80 7.71 -6.03 4.85
CA ASP A 80 7.38 -4.74 5.47
C ASP A 80 8.57 -4.26 6.35
N LEU A 81 9.17 -5.17 7.12
CA LEU A 81 10.34 -4.87 7.96
C LEU A 81 11.61 -4.59 7.14
N ALA A 82 11.78 -5.26 6.00
CA ALA A 82 12.90 -5.07 5.08
C ALA A 82 12.79 -3.75 4.29
N GLU A 83 11.58 -3.25 4.04
CA GLU A 83 11.27 -1.91 3.52
C GLU A 83 11.49 -0.82 4.56
N GLY A 84 11.50 -1.23 5.84
CA GLY A 84 11.79 -0.39 6.97
C GLY A 84 10.56 0.12 7.71
N PHE A 85 9.39 -0.49 7.48
CA PHE A 85 8.18 -0.13 8.20
C PHE A 85 8.30 -0.48 9.69
N GLY A 86 7.67 0.37 10.50
CA GLY A 86 7.16 -0.01 11.81
C GLY A 86 5.63 -0.09 11.77
N PRO A 87 4.97 -0.14 12.95
CA PRO A 87 3.52 -0.18 12.99
C PRO A 87 2.86 1.08 12.40
N VAL A 88 3.50 2.24 12.54
CA VAL A 88 3.08 3.55 12.05
C VAL A 88 4.31 4.32 11.51
N PRO A 89 4.24 4.99 10.34
CA PRO A 89 3.11 4.99 9.40
C PRO A 89 2.87 3.60 8.80
N PHE A 90 1.69 3.38 8.21
CA PHE A 90 1.36 2.07 7.64
C PHE A 90 0.75 2.18 6.23
N PRO A 91 1.04 1.18 5.37
CA PRO A 91 0.46 1.12 4.05
C PRO A 91 -0.97 0.58 4.10
N VAL A 92 -1.82 1.08 3.20
CA VAL A 92 -3.27 0.79 3.22
C VAL A 92 -3.58 -0.70 3.07
N TYR A 93 -2.74 -1.48 2.37
CA TYR A 93 -2.92 -2.92 2.24
C TYR A 93 -2.89 -3.67 3.58
N ARG A 94 -2.33 -3.08 4.64
CA ARG A 94 -2.40 -3.68 5.99
C ARG A 94 -3.82 -3.65 6.55
N LEU A 95 -4.73 -2.83 6.01
CA LEU A 95 -6.14 -2.79 6.42
C LEU A 95 -7.05 -3.69 5.58
N VAL A 96 -6.55 -4.28 4.50
CA VAL A 96 -7.29 -5.25 3.70
C VAL A 96 -7.04 -6.64 4.28
N PRO A 97 -8.06 -7.49 4.47
CA PRO A 97 -7.81 -8.88 4.82
C PRO A 97 -6.84 -9.48 3.79
N ARG A 98 -5.70 -10.01 4.25
CA ARG A 98 -4.93 -10.89 3.39
C ARG A 98 -5.88 -12.04 3.10
N GLY A 99 -6.29 -12.20 1.84
CA GLY A 99 -7.02 -13.39 1.45
C GLY A 99 -6.23 -14.55 2.00
N GLU A 100 -6.79 -15.28 2.96
CA GLU A 100 -6.25 -16.58 3.28
C GLU A 100 -6.23 -17.27 1.93
N ALA A 101 -5.04 -17.58 1.41
CA ALA A 101 -4.94 -18.50 0.30
C ALA A 101 -5.80 -19.66 0.76
N GLU A 102 -6.95 -19.87 0.09
CA GLU A 102 -7.93 -20.83 0.57
C GLU A 102 -7.13 -22.06 0.94
N PRO A 103 -7.17 -22.52 2.20
CA PRO A 103 -6.43 -23.70 2.54
C PRO A 103 -6.92 -24.72 1.52
N VAL A 104 -5.98 -25.30 0.76
CA VAL A 104 -6.26 -26.35 -0.20
C VAL A 104 -6.73 -27.54 0.63
N THR A 105 -7.95 -27.46 1.16
CA THR A 105 -8.53 -28.40 2.08
C THR A 105 -9.09 -29.50 1.22
N SER A 106 -8.23 -30.51 1.03
CA SER A 106 -8.53 -31.91 0.79
C SER A 106 -9.51 -32.24 -0.34
N ASP A 107 -9.04 -33.02 -1.30
CA ASP A 107 -9.76 -33.78 -2.34
C ASP A 107 -10.77 -34.82 -1.80
N ALA A 108 -11.48 -34.53 -0.70
CA ALA A 108 -12.63 -35.33 -0.31
C ALA A 108 -13.82 -34.89 -1.18
N PRO A 109 -14.41 -35.78 -2.01
CA PRO A 109 -15.57 -35.42 -2.81
C PRO A 109 -16.75 -35.16 -1.87
N LYS A 110 -17.00 -33.89 -1.55
CA LYS A 110 -18.31 -33.48 -1.05
C LYS A 110 -19.27 -33.60 -2.22
N THR A 111 -20.25 -34.49 -2.11
CA THR A 111 -21.36 -34.52 -3.06
C THR A 111 -22.01 -33.13 -3.10
N SER A 112 -22.09 -32.52 -4.28
CA SER A 112 -22.70 -31.20 -4.42
C SER A 112 -24.17 -31.26 -3.97
N PRO A 113 -24.71 -30.22 -3.30
CA PRO A 113 -26.15 -30.13 -3.00
C PRO A 113 -27.02 -30.31 -4.24
N LEU A 114 -26.52 -29.96 -5.43
CA LEU A 114 -27.19 -30.19 -6.70
C LEU A 114 -27.24 -31.69 -7.02
N ASP A 115 -26.12 -32.41 -6.90
CA ASP A 115 -26.06 -33.84 -7.19
C ASP A 115 -26.96 -34.66 -6.25
N ALA A 116 -27.05 -34.26 -4.98
CA ALA A 116 -27.98 -34.85 -4.01
C ALA A 116 -29.46 -34.68 -4.39
N LEU A 117 -29.83 -33.61 -5.10
CA LEU A 117 -31.18 -33.41 -5.63
C LEU A 117 -31.46 -34.27 -6.87
N LEU A 118 -30.41 -34.59 -7.64
CA LEU A 118 -30.53 -35.34 -8.90
C LEU A 118 -30.54 -36.86 -8.70
N GLU A 119 -29.87 -37.36 -7.67
CA GLU A 119 -29.74 -38.80 -7.38
C GLU A 119 -31.11 -39.51 -7.30
N PRO A 120 -32.13 -39.02 -6.55
CA PRO A 120 -33.44 -39.68 -6.50
C PRO A 120 -34.20 -39.66 -7.82
N LEU A 121 -33.84 -38.76 -8.74
CA LEU A 121 -34.43 -38.65 -10.08
C LEU A 121 -33.73 -39.54 -11.11
N GLY A 122 -32.60 -40.18 -10.76
CA GLY A 122 -31.79 -40.96 -11.69
C GLY A 122 -31.15 -40.13 -12.81
N ILE A 123 -31.04 -38.80 -12.63
CA ILE A 123 -30.44 -37.88 -13.60
C ILE A 123 -28.97 -37.71 -13.26
N LYS A 124 -28.09 -37.89 -14.24
CA LYS A 124 -26.65 -37.62 -14.12
C LYS A 124 -26.28 -36.36 -14.90
N ARG A 125 -25.28 -35.63 -14.40
CA ARG A 125 -24.69 -34.49 -15.09
C ARG A 125 -23.49 -34.96 -15.93
N ASP A 126 -23.42 -34.48 -17.16
CA ASP A 126 -22.30 -34.75 -18.05
C ASP A 126 -21.12 -33.78 -17.81
N ASP A 127 -21.41 -32.57 -17.33
CA ASP A 127 -20.42 -31.54 -16.96
C ASP A 127 -20.71 -30.99 -15.55
N ALA A 128 -19.65 -30.90 -14.74
CA ALA A 128 -19.70 -30.34 -13.41
C ALA A 128 -19.48 -28.81 -13.41
N LYS A 129 -18.94 -28.23 -14.48
CA LYS A 129 -18.57 -26.82 -14.54
C LYS A 129 -19.76 -25.94 -14.92
N ALA A 130 -20.07 -24.96 -14.08
CA ALA A 130 -21.09 -23.96 -14.38
C ALA A 130 -20.53 -22.82 -15.22
N ALA A 131 -21.37 -22.18 -16.04
CA ALA A 131 -20.97 -20.99 -16.80
C ALA A 131 -20.53 -19.83 -15.89
N GLY A 132 -21.09 -19.74 -14.68
CA GLY A 132 -20.67 -18.77 -13.67
C GLY A 132 -19.23 -18.94 -13.18
N ASP A 133 -18.67 -20.14 -13.27
CA ASP A 133 -17.30 -20.47 -12.82
C ASP A 133 -16.21 -19.97 -13.79
N ALA A 134 -16.62 -19.43 -14.94
CA ALA A 134 -15.70 -18.89 -15.94
C ALA A 134 -15.15 -17.50 -15.60
N PHE A 135 -15.77 -16.80 -14.64
CA PHE A 135 -15.48 -15.40 -14.30
C PHE A 135 -14.56 -15.30 -13.08
N LEU A 136 -13.62 -14.35 -13.10
CA LEU A 136 -12.74 -14.09 -11.96
C LEU A 136 -13.49 -13.42 -10.81
N ASN A 137 -12.95 -13.49 -9.60
CA ASN A 137 -13.47 -12.70 -8.49
C ASN A 137 -13.37 -11.20 -8.83
N GLY A 138 -14.40 -10.42 -8.48
CA GLY A 138 -14.55 -9.02 -8.91
C GLY A 138 -15.03 -8.81 -10.36
N GLU A 139 -15.02 -9.84 -11.22
CA GLU A 139 -15.54 -9.69 -12.59
C GLU A 139 -17.08 -9.65 -12.59
N GLY A 140 -17.63 -8.60 -13.22
CA GLY A 140 -19.06 -8.30 -13.26
C GLY A 140 -19.74 -8.86 -14.50
N SER A 141 -20.43 -9.98 -14.37
CA SER A 141 -21.25 -10.56 -15.45
C SER A 141 -22.60 -11.05 -14.94
N ARG A 142 -23.66 -10.87 -15.74
CA ARG A 142 -24.99 -11.44 -15.48
C ARG A 142 -24.95 -12.96 -15.36
N CYS A 143 -24.01 -13.62 -16.06
CA CYS A 143 -23.83 -15.06 -16.05
C CYS A 143 -23.14 -15.58 -14.79
N ARG A 144 -22.55 -14.71 -13.95
CA ARG A 144 -21.98 -15.11 -12.66
C ARG A 144 -23.02 -15.74 -11.72
N SER A 145 -24.30 -15.38 -11.86
CA SER A 145 -25.38 -16.02 -11.10
C SER A 145 -25.87 -17.35 -11.69
N ASN A 146 -25.32 -17.80 -12.82
CA ASN A 146 -25.62 -19.12 -13.38
C ASN A 146 -24.66 -20.15 -12.79
N ASP A 147 -24.85 -20.42 -11.50
CA ASP A 147 -24.03 -21.31 -10.67
C ASP A 147 -24.82 -22.52 -10.16
N GLU A 148 -24.14 -23.46 -9.50
CA GLU A 148 -24.77 -24.66 -8.94
C GLU A 148 -25.85 -24.33 -7.90
N ASN A 149 -25.67 -23.27 -7.11
CA ASN A 149 -26.62 -22.86 -6.06
C ASN A 149 -27.96 -22.42 -6.67
N SER A 150 -27.91 -21.60 -7.73
CA SER A 150 -29.08 -21.14 -8.47
C SER A 150 -29.81 -22.29 -9.17
N ALA A 151 -29.05 -23.27 -9.71
CA ALA A 151 -29.62 -24.47 -10.32
C ALA A 151 -30.30 -25.37 -9.29
N ALA A 152 -29.65 -25.60 -8.15
CA ALA A 152 -30.21 -26.37 -7.05
C ALA A 152 -31.48 -25.71 -6.48
N ALA A 153 -31.50 -24.38 -6.35
CA ALA A 153 -32.68 -23.64 -5.91
C ALA A 153 -33.89 -23.87 -6.83
N PHE A 154 -33.70 -23.76 -8.15
CA PHE A 154 -34.75 -24.02 -9.13
C PHE A 154 -35.24 -25.48 -9.10
N ILE A 155 -34.31 -26.44 -9.16
CA ILE A 155 -34.62 -27.87 -9.21
C ILE A 155 -35.37 -28.32 -7.95
N ARG A 156 -35.00 -27.79 -6.78
CA ARG A 156 -35.70 -28.06 -5.52
C ARG A 156 -37.18 -27.67 -5.57
N GLN A 157 -37.53 -26.59 -6.28
CA GLN A 157 -38.92 -26.17 -6.42
C GLN A 157 -39.67 -26.99 -7.47
N VAL A 158 -38.99 -27.36 -8.56
CA VAL A 158 -39.54 -28.28 -9.58
C VAL A 158 -39.86 -29.66 -8.99
N ILE A 159 -39.04 -30.15 -8.05
CA ILE A 159 -39.30 -31.41 -7.32
C ILE A 159 -40.53 -31.31 -6.41
N LYS A 160 -40.74 -30.14 -5.77
CA LYS A 160 -41.86 -29.90 -4.84
C LYS A 160 -43.19 -29.62 -5.55
N ALA A 161 -43.13 -29.15 -6.79
CA ALA A 161 -44.29 -28.76 -7.58
C ALA A 161 -45.18 -29.97 -7.93
N ASP A 162 -46.49 -29.70 -8.02
CA ASP A 162 -47.48 -30.68 -8.44
C ASP A 162 -47.51 -30.76 -9.97
N MET A 163 -46.69 -31.67 -10.51
CA MET A 163 -46.58 -31.91 -11.94
C MET A 163 -46.23 -33.37 -12.27
N PRO A 164 -46.57 -33.85 -13.49
CA PRO A 164 -46.16 -35.18 -13.95
C PRO A 164 -44.64 -35.37 -13.92
N ALA A 165 -44.20 -36.60 -13.61
CA ALA A 165 -42.77 -36.92 -13.54
C ALA A 165 -42.02 -36.63 -14.86
N ALA A 166 -42.66 -36.85 -16.01
CA ALA A 166 -42.06 -36.56 -17.32
C ALA A 166 -41.78 -35.05 -17.50
N GLU A 167 -42.70 -34.19 -17.06
CA GLU A 167 -42.52 -32.74 -17.11
C GLU A 167 -41.40 -32.28 -16.18
N ARG A 168 -41.35 -32.87 -14.97
CA ARG A 168 -40.30 -32.63 -13.99
C ARG A 168 -38.92 -32.95 -14.57
N ASP A 169 -38.75 -34.13 -15.17
CA ASP A 169 -37.48 -34.57 -15.74
C ASP A 169 -37.02 -33.64 -16.88
N LEU A 170 -37.95 -33.18 -17.72
CA LEU A 170 -37.66 -32.23 -18.80
C LEU A 170 -37.16 -30.89 -18.25
N LEU A 171 -37.82 -30.33 -17.24
CA LEU A 171 -37.41 -29.06 -16.62
C LEU A 171 -36.07 -29.15 -15.91
N VAL A 172 -35.80 -30.26 -15.21
CA VAL A 172 -34.51 -30.50 -14.56
C VAL A 172 -33.39 -30.58 -15.60
N LYS A 173 -33.57 -31.37 -16.66
CA LYS A 173 -32.58 -31.49 -17.74
C LYS A 173 -32.33 -30.16 -18.44
N ALA A 174 -33.39 -29.40 -18.72
CA ALA A 174 -33.27 -28.07 -19.31
C ALA A 174 -32.49 -27.09 -18.41
N ARG A 175 -32.73 -27.10 -17.09
CA ARG A 175 -31.97 -26.25 -16.16
C ARG A 175 -30.49 -26.62 -16.11
N LEU A 176 -30.17 -27.92 -16.19
CA LEU A 176 -28.79 -28.41 -16.23
C LEU A 176 -28.09 -28.05 -17.55
N GLN A 177 -28.78 -28.10 -18.68
CA GLN A 177 -28.25 -27.62 -19.96
C GLN A 177 -27.98 -26.11 -19.91
N LEU A 178 -28.90 -25.33 -19.34
CA LEU A 178 -28.70 -23.90 -19.18
C LEU A 178 -27.53 -23.58 -18.23
N LEU A 179 -27.24 -24.44 -17.24
CA LEU A 179 -26.17 -24.21 -16.25
C LEU A 179 -24.79 -24.07 -16.91
N THR A 180 -24.56 -24.73 -18.04
CA THR A 180 -23.26 -24.74 -18.74
C THR A 180 -23.13 -23.63 -19.80
N ALA A 181 -24.17 -22.82 -20.01
CA ALA A 181 -24.21 -21.82 -21.07
C ALA A 181 -24.51 -20.40 -20.55
N CYS A 182 -23.85 -19.40 -21.14
CA CYS A 182 -24.15 -17.98 -20.95
C CYS A 182 -24.95 -17.39 -22.13
N GLU A 183 -25.06 -18.12 -23.24
CA GLU A 183 -25.86 -17.76 -24.41
C GLU A 183 -26.78 -18.93 -24.78
N TRP A 184 -28.02 -18.60 -25.15
CA TRP A 184 -29.02 -19.58 -25.54
C TRP A 184 -29.83 -19.08 -26.72
N VAL A 185 -30.15 -19.95 -27.67
CA VAL A 185 -31.00 -19.63 -28.83
C VAL A 185 -32.12 -20.65 -28.93
N GLY A 186 -33.35 -20.17 -29.02
CA GLY A 186 -34.55 -21.01 -29.09
C GLY A 186 -35.11 -21.43 -27.73
N PRO A 187 -36.07 -22.36 -27.71
CA PRO A 187 -36.72 -22.83 -26.49
C PRO A 187 -35.79 -23.62 -25.57
N VAL A 188 -35.90 -23.41 -24.25
CA VAL A 188 -35.16 -24.20 -23.24
C VAL A 188 -35.69 -25.63 -23.09
N VAL A 189 -36.92 -25.90 -23.50
CA VAL A 189 -37.55 -27.23 -23.52
C VAL A 189 -38.15 -27.46 -24.90
N GLU A 190 -37.76 -28.55 -25.54
CA GLU A 190 -38.19 -28.92 -26.89
C GLU A 190 -38.74 -30.35 -26.93
N PRO A 191 -39.98 -30.57 -27.44
CA PRO A 191 -40.94 -29.54 -27.83
C PRO A 191 -41.64 -28.88 -26.61
N PRO A 192 -41.96 -27.58 -26.65
CA PRO A 192 -42.64 -26.86 -25.56
C PRO A 192 -43.95 -27.48 -25.07
N GLN A 193 -44.62 -28.22 -25.98
CA GLN A 193 -45.88 -28.91 -25.75
C GLN A 193 -45.73 -30.20 -24.92
N ASP A 194 -44.53 -30.59 -24.54
CA ASP A 194 -44.34 -31.70 -23.59
C ASP A 194 -44.52 -31.27 -22.13
N ILE A 195 -44.77 -29.98 -21.88
CA ILE A 195 -45.09 -29.41 -20.56
C ILE A 195 -46.52 -28.82 -20.59
N GLN A 196 -47.49 -29.55 -20.02
CA GLN A 196 -48.91 -29.22 -20.09
C GLN A 196 -49.52 -28.84 -18.74
N SER A 197 -48.92 -29.26 -17.63
CA SER A 197 -49.39 -28.86 -16.30
C SER A 197 -49.24 -27.34 -16.09
N SER A 198 -50.16 -26.74 -15.34
CA SER A 198 -50.12 -25.29 -15.08
C SER A 198 -48.85 -24.87 -14.34
N GLU A 199 -48.39 -25.66 -13.37
CA GLU A 199 -47.13 -25.37 -12.67
C GLU A 199 -45.92 -25.59 -13.58
N GLY A 200 -45.90 -26.68 -14.35
CA GLY A 200 -44.85 -26.95 -15.35
C GLY A 200 -44.70 -25.81 -16.36
N GLN A 201 -45.80 -25.27 -16.86
CA GLN A 201 -45.79 -24.14 -17.81
C GLN A 201 -45.18 -22.88 -17.20
N LEU A 202 -45.46 -22.58 -15.92
CA LEU A 202 -44.87 -21.45 -15.22
C LEU A 202 -43.36 -21.63 -15.00
N PHE A 203 -42.92 -22.82 -14.58
CA PHE A 203 -41.48 -23.11 -14.44
C PHE A 203 -40.75 -23.08 -15.79
N ARG A 204 -41.37 -23.58 -16.87
CA ARG A 204 -40.83 -23.48 -18.24
C ARG A 204 -40.70 -22.02 -18.67
N THR A 205 -41.71 -21.20 -18.40
CA THR A 205 -41.72 -19.77 -18.75
C THR A 205 -40.60 -19.02 -18.01
N TYR A 206 -40.44 -19.28 -16.71
CA TYR A 206 -39.33 -18.71 -15.94
C TYR A 206 -37.97 -19.14 -16.47
N LEU A 207 -37.81 -20.44 -16.78
CA LEU A 207 -36.53 -20.95 -17.28
C LEU A 207 -36.17 -20.37 -18.64
N GLN A 208 -37.16 -20.14 -19.51
CA GLN A 208 -36.97 -19.42 -20.77
C GLN A 208 -36.52 -17.98 -20.53
N ALA A 209 -37.21 -17.26 -19.64
CA ALA A 209 -36.84 -15.88 -19.28
C ALA A 209 -35.41 -15.79 -18.69
N ALA A 210 -35.00 -16.78 -17.89
CA ALA A 210 -33.64 -16.87 -17.38
C ALA A 210 -32.60 -17.08 -18.50
N ALA A 211 -32.91 -17.92 -19.50
CA ALA A 211 -32.03 -18.10 -20.66
C ALA A 211 -31.92 -16.83 -21.51
N ASP A 212 -33.01 -16.10 -21.70
CA ASP A 212 -33.00 -14.79 -22.37
C ASP A 212 -32.21 -13.75 -21.58
N PHE A 213 -32.36 -13.71 -20.25
CA PHE A 213 -31.59 -12.85 -19.35
C PHE A 213 -30.09 -13.14 -19.45
N TYR A 214 -29.67 -14.40 -19.37
CA TYR A 214 -28.26 -14.78 -19.51
C TYR A 214 -27.72 -14.44 -20.88
N THR A 215 -28.53 -14.56 -21.94
CA THR A 215 -28.11 -14.16 -23.29
C THR A 215 -28.02 -12.64 -23.47
N GLY A 216 -28.63 -11.85 -22.56
CA GLY A 216 -28.68 -10.39 -22.67
C GLY A 216 -29.89 -9.88 -23.49
N ARG A 217 -30.86 -10.75 -23.79
CA ARG A 217 -32.13 -10.39 -24.45
C ARG A 217 -33.13 -9.88 -23.43
N PHE A 218 -32.84 -8.74 -22.79
CA PHE A 218 -33.63 -8.24 -21.66
C PHE A 218 -35.08 -7.88 -22.03
N THR A 219 -35.33 -7.48 -23.28
CA THR A 219 -36.69 -7.20 -23.77
C THR A 219 -37.54 -8.48 -23.87
N ASP A 220 -36.92 -9.62 -24.16
CA ASP A 220 -37.60 -10.92 -24.25
C ASP A 220 -37.75 -11.58 -22.87
N ALA A 221 -36.74 -11.42 -21.99
CA ALA A 221 -36.75 -11.97 -20.65
C ALA A 221 -37.82 -11.33 -19.73
N GLY A 222 -37.99 -10.00 -19.82
CA GLY A 222 -38.87 -9.23 -18.94
C GLY A 222 -40.32 -9.75 -18.86
N PRO A 223 -41.03 -9.90 -19.99
CA PRO A 223 -42.40 -10.43 -20.01
C PRO A 223 -42.53 -11.82 -19.37
N GLY A 224 -41.53 -12.69 -19.56
CA GLY A 224 -41.52 -14.03 -18.97
C GLY A 224 -41.41 -14.00 -17.45
N PHE A 225 -40.56 -13.14 -16.87
CA PHE A 225 -40.53 -12.96 -15.42
C PHE A 225 -41.85 -12.40 -14.89
N VAL A 226 -42.41 -11.36 -15.51
CA VAL A 226 -43.70 -10.77 -15.10
C VAL A 226 -44.83 -11.81 -15.12
N ALA A 227 -44.91 -12.64 -16.16
CA ALA A 227 -45.92 -13.70 -16.28
C ALA A 227 -45.90 -14.71 -15.12
N THR A 228 -44.75 -14.89 -14.46
CA THR A 228 -44.57 -15.85 -13.37
C THR A 228 -44.73 -15.27 -11.97
N GLN A 229 -44.98 -13.96 -11.83
CA GLN A 229 -45.18 -13.30 -10.52
C GLN A 229 -46.49 -13.68 -9.81
N ASN A 230 -47.46 -14.26 -10.52
CA ASN A 230 -48.72 -14.73 -9.92
C ASN A 230 -48.74 -16.25 -9.69
N ALA A 231 -47.59 -16.91 -9.77
CA ALA A 231 -47.48 -18.34 -9.53
C ALA A 231 -47.92 -18.73 -8.10
N THR A 232 -48.50 -19.93 -7.97
CA THR A 232 -48.85 -20.52 -6.67
C THR A 232 -47.61 -20.86 -5.85
N SER A 233 -46.50 -21.21 -6.52
CA SER A 233 -45.20 -21.44 -5.88
C SER A 233 -44.69 -20.14 -5.22
N PRO A 234 -44.52 -20.09 -3.89
CA PRO A 234 -44.03 -18.90 -3.20
C PRO A 234 -42.63 -18.49 -3.68
N TRP A 235 -41.76 -19.47 -3.94
CA TRP A 235 -40.43 -19.21 -4.47
C TRP A 235 -40.51 -18.59 -5.86
N LEU A 236 -41.30 -19.15 -6.77
CA LEU A 236 -41.38 -18.64 -8.14
C LEU A 236 -41.91 -17.20 -8.17
N LYS A 237 -42.91 -16.91 -7.34
CA LYS A 237 -43.48 -15.57 -7.18
C LYS A 237 -42.44 -14.55 -6.69
N GLU A 238 -41.70 -14.88 -5.63
CA GLU A 238 -40.66 -14.02 -5.09
C GLU A 238 -39.50 -13.81 -6.08
N THR A 239 -38.97 -14.90 -6.64
CA THR A 239 -37.86 -14.88 -7.58
C THR A 239 -38.21 -14.11 -8.85
N ALA A 240 -39.43 -14.25 -9.37
CA ALA A 240 -39.90 -13.51 -10.53
C ALA A 240 -39.94 -12.00 -10.28
N LEU A 241 -40.38 -11.57 -9.10
CA LEU A 241 -40.39 -10.15 -8.73
C LEU A 241 -38.96 -9.58 -8.68
N TYR A 242 -38.05 -10.29 -8.01
CA TYR A 242 -36.63 -9.91 -7.95
C TYR A 242 -35.97 -9.88 -9.35
N MET A 243 -36.20 -10.91 -10.17
CA MET A 243 -35.61 -11.01 -11.51
C MET A 243 -36.16 -9.96 -12.47
N THR A 244 -37.39 -9.48 -12.28
CA THR A 244 -37.93 -8.36 -13.06
C THR A 244 -37.11 -7.09 -12.84
N ALA A 245 -36.81 -6.76 -11.57
CA ALA A 245 -35.96 -5.62 -11.22
C ALA A 245 -34.51 -5.79 -11.72
N ARG A 246 -33.95 -6.99 -11.55
CA ARG A 246 -32.59 -7.31 -12.02
C ARG A 246 -32.46 -7.29 -13.55
N ASN A 247 -33.49 -7.71 -14.28
CA ASN A 247 -33.56 -7.61 -15.74
C ASN A 247 -33.53 -6.14 -16.19
N ALA A 248 -34.35 -5.29 -15.56
CA ALA A 248 -34.36 -3.85 -15.84
C ALA A 248 -33.00 -3.19 -15.57
N LEU A 249 -32.31 -3.55 -14.47
CA LEU A 249 -30.95 -3.03 -14.19
C LEU A 249 -29.93 -3.45 -15.27
N ASN A 250 -29.99 -4.70 -15.74
CA ASN A 250 -29.07 -5.16 -16.76
C ASN A 250 -29.36 -4.53 -18.14
N GLN A 251 -30.64 -4.29 -18.46
CA GLN A 251 -31.02 -3.46 -19.60
C GLN A 251 -30.48 -2.05 -19.47
N ALA A 252 -30.61 -1.43 -18.29
CA ALA A 252 -30.17 -0.06 -18.04
C ALA A 252 -28.68 0.15 -18.35
N GLN A 253 -27.85 -0.84 -18.03
CA GLN A 253 -26.39 -0.77 -18.18
C GLN A 253 -25.83 -1.44 -19.45
N ALA A 254 -26.68 -1.93 -20.35
CA ALA A 254 -26.27 -2.76 -21.48
C ALA A 254 -25.27 -2.08 -22.43
N ASN A 255 -25.33 -0.75 -22.53
CA ASN A 255 -24.48 0.07 -23.40
C ASN A 255 -23.56 1.04 -22.62
N THR A 256 -23.43 0.85 -21.31
CA THR A 256 -22.69 1.78 -20.43
C THR A 256 -21.17 1.62 -20.54
N TYR A 257 -20.68 0.43 -20.87
CA TYR A 257 -19.25 0.13 -20.87
C TYR A 257 -18.65 0.26 -22.27
N ASP A 258 -17.45 0.82 -22.38
CA ASP A 258 -16.66 0.78 -23.61
C ASP A 258 -15.81 -0.50 -23.73
N GLU A 259 -14.99 -0.59 -24.78
CA GLU A 259 -14.16 -1.75 -25.08
C GLU A 259 -13.12 -2.06 -23.99
N ASP A 260 -12.74 -1.05 -23.20
CA ASP A 260 -11.80 -1.17 -22.08
C ASP A 260 -12.50 -1.41 -20.73
N GLY A 261 -13.84 -1.51 -20.73
CA GLY A 261 -14.64 -1.71 -19.52
C GLY A 261 -14.82 -0.45 -18.66
N VAL A 262 -14.58 0.74 -19.22
CA VAL A 262 -14.80 2.01 -18.53
C VAL A 262 -16.28 2.41 -18.65
N PRO A 263 -16.94 2.77 -17.52
CA PRO A 263 -18.35 3.18 -17.54
C PRO A 263 -18.56 4.62 -18.03
N HIS A 264 -19.52 4.80 -18.94
CA HIS A 264 -20.03 6.08 -19.45
C HIS A 264 -21.47 6.29 -18.96
N LEU A 265 -21.63 7.06 -17.86
CA LEU A 265 -22.94 7.22 -17.20
C LEU A 265 -23.99 7.91 -18.07
N ASP A 266 -23.56 8.72 -19.05
CA ASP A 266 -24.43 9.34 -20.06
C ASP A 266 -25.11 8.32 -20.99
N ARG A 267 -24.58 7.10 -21.09
CA ARG A 267 -25.11 6.01 -21.93
C ARG A 267 -26.10 5.09 -21.19
N VAL A 268 -26.37 5.34 -19.92
CA VAL A 268 -27.33 4.55 -19.13
C VAL A 268 -28.76 4.77 -19.64
N ASP A 269 -29.52 3.69 -19.86
CA ASP A 269 -30.96 3.76 -20.16
C ASP A 269 -31.72 4.14 -18.88
N LYS A 270 -32.01 5.44 -18.76
CA LYS A 270 -32.66 6.05 -17.57
C LYS A 270 -34.06 5.48 -17.29
N PRO A 271 -34.95 5.29 -18.29
CA PRO A 271 -36.22 4.59 -18.07
C PRO A 271 -36.06 3.19 -17.47
N ALA A 272 -35.16 2.37 -18.01
CA ALA A 272 -34.91 1.03 -17.49
C ALA A 272 -34.32 1.08 -16.06
N LEU A 273 -33.45 2.05 -15.78
CA LEU A 273 -32.88 2.26 -14.45
C LEU A 273 -33.95 2.63 -13.41
N ALA A 274 -34.89 3.51 -13.78
CA ALA A 274 -35.99 3.89 -12.90
C ALA A 274 -36.94 2.71 -12.60
N GLU A 275 -37.18 1.84 -13.59
CA GLU A 275 -37.95 0.61 -13.37
C GLU A 275 -37.19 -0.38 -12.47
N ALA A 276 -35.86 -0.46 -12.59
CA ALA A 276 -35.03 -1.27 -11.70
C ALA A 276 -35.11 -0.78 -10.24
N GLU A 277 -34.97 0.54 -10.01
CA GLU A 277 -35.09 1.15 -8.68
C GLU A 277 -36.45 0.82 -8.04
N LYS A 278 -37.53 1.13 -8.76
CA LYS A 278 -38.90 0.85 -8.33
C LYS A 278 -39.13 -0.64 -8.07
N GLY A 279 -38.58 -1.51 -8.91
CA GLY A 279 -38.69 -2.96 -8.79
C GLY A 279 -37.99 -3.48 -7.53
N PHE A 280 -36.78 -3.04 -7.23
CA PHE A 280 -36.06 -3.43 -6.02
C PHE A 280 -36.72 -2.88 -4.75
N ASP A 281 -37.22 -1.64 -4.78
CA ASP A 281 -37.98 -1.07 -3.66
C ASP A 281 -39.28 -1.85 -3.40
N ALA A 282 -40.02 -2.20 -4.46
CA ALA A 282 -41.22 -3.02 -4.36
C ALA A 282 -40.90 -4.43 -3.82
N TYR A 283 -39.78 -5.02 -4.25
CA TYR A 283 -39.29 -6.29 -3.72
C TYR A 283 -39.00 -6.19 -2.22
N LEU A 284 -38.18 -5.21 -1.79
CA LEU A 284 -37.82 -5.04 -0.37
C LEU A 284 -39.01 -4.67 0.52
N LYS A 285 -40.03 -4.01 -0.03
CA LYS A 285 -41.29 -3.74 0.68
C LYS A 285 -42.14 -5.00 0.86
N THR A 286 -42.16 -5.88 -0.14
CA THR A 286 -42.99 -7.10 -0.14
C THR A 286 -42.31 -8.23 0.63
N TYR A 287 -40.99 -8.34 0.46
CA TYR A 287 -40.13 -9.39 1.01
C TYR A 287 -38.94 -8.77 1.76
N PRO A 288 -39.17 -8.08 2.90
CA PRO A 288 -38.11 -7.41 3.65
C PRO A 288 -37.04 -8.36 4.22
N GLN A 289 -37.38 -9.64 4.34
CA GLN A 289 -36.51 -10.75 4.78
C GLN A 289 -36.53 -11.90 3.77
N GLY A 290 -36.83 -11.60 2.50
CA GLY A 290 -36.82 -12.59 1.42
C GLY A 290 -35.41 -13.04 1.03
N ASP A 291 -35.35 -14.13 0.26
CA ASP A 291 -34.11 -14.82 -0.13
C ASP A 291 -33.14 -13.91 -0.90
N TYR A 292 -33.64 -12.85 -1.55
CA TYR A 292 -32.87 -11.91 -2.36
C TYR A 292 -32.70 -10.53 -1.71
N SER A 293 -33.08 -10.33 -0.45
CA SER A 293 -33.06 -9.02 0.22
C SER A 293 -31.68 -8.37 0.26
N ALA A 294 -30.66 -9.13 0.66
CA ALA A 294 -29.28 -8.65 0.66
C ALA A 294 -28.84 -8.24 -0.76
N SER A 295 -29.10 -9.10 -1.75
CA SER A 295 -28.76 -8.83 -3.15
C SER A 295 -29.49 -7.60 -3.71
N ALA A 296 -30.77 -7.43 -3.44
CA ALA A 296 -31.55 -6.27 -3.86
C ALA A 296 -30.98 -4.96 -3.28
N ARG A 297 -30.57 -4.95 -2.00
CA ARG A 297 -29.89 -3.81 -1.39
C ARG A 297 -28.52 -3.53 -2.02
N GLY A 298 -27.79 -4.58 -2.39
CA GLY A 298 -26.55 -4.46 -3.15
C GLY A 298 -26.75 -3.84 -4.53
N LEU A 299 -27.73 -4.33 -5.27
CA LEU A 299 -28.05 -3.83 -6.61
C LEU A 299 -28.65 -2.41 -6.58
N LEU A 300 -29.31 -2.00 -5.50
CA LEU A 300 -29.72 -0.60 -5.32
C LEU A 300 -28.53 0.36 -5.23
N ARG A 301 -27.39 -0.03 -4.62
CA ARG A 301 -26.17 0.81 -4.69
C ARG A 301 -25.72 1.01 -6.13
N ARG A 302 -25.75 -0.07 -6.92
CA ARG A 302 -25.43 -0.02 -8.35
C ARG A 302 -26.39 0.89 -9.12
N VAL A 303 -27.69 0.82 -8.81
CA VAL A 303 -28.71 1.72 -9.37
C VAL A 303 -28.38 3.18 -9.07
N TYR A 304 -28.09 3.51 -7.81
CA TYR A 304 -27.79 4.90 -7.40
C TYR A 304 -26.50 5.43 -8.02
N TRP A 305 -25.47 4.59 -8.15
CA TRP A 305 -24.24 4.96 -8.86
C TRP A 305 -24.48 5.21 -10.35
N LEU A 306 -25.23 4.34 -11.04
CA LEU A 306 -25.57 4.54 -12.45
C LEU A 306 -26.49 5.77 -12.68
N ALA A 307 -27.26 6.14 -11.66
CA ALA A 307 -28.12 7.33 -11.68
C ALA A 307 -27.37 8.64 -11.39
N ASP A 308 -26.09 8.58 -11.04
CA ASP A 308 -25.31 9.70 -10.48
C ASP A 308 -26.01 10.34 -9.27
N ASN A 309 -26.68 9.50 -8.46
CA ASN A 309 -27.40 9.93 -7.25
C ASN A 309 -26.54 9.70 -6.01
N ASN A 310 -25.58 10.61 -5.82
CA ASN A 310 -24.58 10.51 -4.75
C ASN A 310 -25.18 10.56 -3.35
N GLU A 311 -26.31 11.24 -3.16
CA GLU A 311 -27.03 11.28 -1.88
C GLU A 311 -27.58 9.90 -1.50
N LYS A 312 -28.38 9.27 -2.38
CA LYS A 312 -28.92 7.93 -2.12
C LYS A 312 -27.82 6.87 -2.03
N LEU A 313 -26.76 7.01 -2.83
CA LEU A 313 -25.59 6.13 -2.76
C LEU A 313 -24.88 6.25 -1.41
N ALA A 314 -24.66 7.47 -0.92
CA ALA A 314 -24.06 7.73 0.39
C ALA A 314 -24.92 7.16 1.53
N GLU A 315 -26.25 7.36 1.49
CA GLU A 315 -27.18 6.79 2.47
C GLU A 315 -27.12 5.25 2.47
N ALA A 316 -27.08 4.63 1.29
CA ALA A 316 -27.00 3.18 1.15
C ALA A 316 -25.68 2.62 1.71
N PHE A 317 -24.54 3.25 1.44
CA PHE A 317 -23.27 2.86 2.06
C PHE A 317 -23.28 3.08 3.57
N ALA A 318 -23.75 4.23 4.05
CA ALA A 318 -23.80 4.54 5.46
C ALA A 318 -24.58 3.48 6.25
N TRP A 319 -25.76 3.10 5.76
CA TRP A 319 -26.58 2.07 6.38
C TRP A 319 -25.87 0.70 6.38
N GLN A 320 -25.28 0.28 5.25
CA GLN A 320 -24.63 -1.04 5.17
C GLN A 320 -23.34 -1.15 5.98
N LEU A 321 -22.60 -0.04 6.06
CA LEU A 321 -21.36 0.05 6.80
C LEU A 321 -21.58 0.16 8.31
N THR A 322 -22.72 0.66 8.79
CA THR A 322 -22.90 0.99 10.22
C THR A 322 -24.09 0.33 10.92
N GLN A 323 -25.12 -0.08 10.19
CA GLN A 323 -26.38 -0.57 10.77
C GLN A 323 -26.73 -2.00 10.35
N ALA A 324 -26.37 -2.40 9.13
CA ALA A 324 -26.70 -3.74 8.62
C ALA A 324 -25.99 -4.85 9.41
N THR A 325 -26.62 -6.02 9.52
CA THR A 325 -25.96 -7.26 9.94
C THR A 325 -25.25 -7.93 8.76
N ASP A 326 -24.45 -8.98 9.01
CA ASP A 326 -23.78 -9.73 7.94
C ASP A 326 -24.80 -10.36 6.98
N GLU A 327 -25.92 -10.88 7.49
CA GLU A 327 -27.00 -11.47 6.67
C GLU A 327 -27.74 -10.44 5.81
N GLN A 328 -27.68 -9.16 6.21
CA GLN A 328 -28.33 -8.06 5.49
C GLN A 328 -27.43 -7.45 4.42
N ARG A 329 -26.13 -7.74 4.43
CA ARG A 329 -25.15 -7.29 3.44
C ARG A 329 -24.99 -8.31 2.33
N ASN A 330 -24.80 -7.83 1.10
CA ASN A 330 -24.49 -8.70 -0.04
C ASN A 330 -22.99 -9.02 -0.17
N VAL A 331 -22.13 -8.28 0.51
CA VAL A 331 -20.67 -8.37 0.47
C VAL A 331 -20.10 -8.02 1.85
N SER A 332 -18.84 -8.37 2.09
CA SER A 332 -18.16 -8.05 3.35
C SER A 332 -18.04 -6.53 3.57
N VAL A 333 -17.80 -6.12 4.82
CA VAL A 333 -17.49 -4.70 5.13
C VAL A 333 -16.24 -4.23 4.40
N ASP A 334 -15.25 -5.11 4.23
CA ASP A 334 -14.01 -4.79 3.51
C ASP A 334 -14.30 -4.46 2.03
N GLU A 335 -15.10 -5.28 1.36
CA GLU A 335 -15.55 -5.00 -0.01
C GLU A 335 -16.41 -3.73 -0.10
N LEU A 336 -17.27 -3.45 0.90
CA LEU A 336 -18.04 -2.20 0.94
C LEU A 336 -17.15 -0.97 1.08
N VAL A 337 -16.08 -1.04 1.87
CA VAL A 337 -15.12 0.07 2.01
C VAL A 337 -14.42 0.35 0.68
N GLU A 338 -14.00 -0.69 -0.04
CA GLU A 338 -13.40 -0.56 -1.36
C GLU A 338 -14.39 -0.04 -2.42
N GLU A 339 -15.63 -0.54 -2.41
CA GLU A 339 -16.68 -0.08 -3.32
C GLU A 339 -17.03 1.39 -3.04
N ALA A 340 -17.14 1.80 -1.77
CA ALA A 340 -17.42 3.18 -1.40
C ALA A 340 -16.28 4.12 -1.82
N ASP A 341 -15.03 3.69 -1.70
CA ASP A 341 -13.88 4.46 -2.17
C ASP A 341 -13.96 4.72 -3.68
N LEU A 342 -14.08 3.65 -4.47
CA LEU A 342 -14.04 3.71 -5.93
C LEU A 342 -15.29 4.31 -6.58
N LYS A 343 -16.48 4.10 -5.99
CA LYS A 343 -17.78 4.44 -6.59
C LYS A 343 -18.44 5.68 -6.01
N LEU A 344 -17.99 6.15 -4.85
CA LEU A 344 -18.53 7.35 -4.22
C LEU A 344 -17.42 8.35 -3.91
N LEU A 345 -16.44 8.00 -3.08
CA LEU A 345 -15.49 8.98 -2.54
C LEU A 345 -14.53 9.56 -3.58
N MET A 346 -13.99 8.74 -4.49
CA MET A 346 -13.03 9.18 -5.51
C MET A 346 -13.65 9.94 -6.68
N VAL A 347 -14.97 9.81 -6.88
CA VAL A 347 -15.65 10.31 -8.09
C VAL A 347 -16.73 11.36 -7.79
N ASN A 348 -17.23 11.43 -6.56
CA ASN A 348 -18.23 12.43 -6.16
C ASN A 348 -17.56 13.75 -5.77
N SER A 349 -18.15 14.86 -6.22
CA SER A 349 -17.78 16.22 -5.80
C SER A 349 -18.92 16.97 -5.10
N ASP A 350 -20.11 16.38 -5.04
CA ASP A 350 -21.28 16.97 -4.41
C ASP A 350 -21.29 16.74 -2.89
N THR A 351 -21.92 17.68 -2.18
CA THR A 351 -22.17 17.54 -0.74
C THR A 351 -23.28 16.51 -0.50
N VAL A 352 -22.99 15.52 0.33
CA VAL A 352 -23.97 14.51 0.79
C VAL A 352 -24.35 14.75 2.26
N LYS A 353 -25.58 14.40 2.65
CA LYS A 353 -26.07 14.62 4.02
C LYS A 353 -25.69 13.53 5.01
N THR A 354 -24.89 12.55 4.60
CA THR A 354 -24.35 11.55 5.51
C THR A 354 -23.06 12.10 6.15
N PRO A 355 -23.05 12.52 7.44
CA PRO A 355 -21.92 13.26 8.00
C PRO A 355 -20.58 12.49 7.97
N MET A 356 -20.63 11.17 8.18
CA MET A 356 -19.45 10.30 8.14
C MET A 356 -18.80 10.26 6.75
N ILE A 357 -19.62 10.15 5.70
CA ILE A 357 -19.14 10.09 4.31
C ILE A 357 -18.67 11.48 3.87
N GLN A 358 -19.43 12.53 4.21
CA GLN A 358 -19.07 13.90 3.92
C GLN A 358 -17.73 14.28 4.58
N LEU A 359 -17.51 13.89 5.84
CA LEU A 359 -16.24 14.09 6.54
C LEU A 359 -15.04 13.48 5.79
N VAL A 360 -15.17 12.24 5.30
CA VAL A 360 -14.09 11.57 4.55
C VAL A 360 -13.85 12.27 3.22
N SER A 361 -14.91 12.62 2.50
CA SER A 361 -14.84 13.36 1.23
C SER A 361 -14.14 14.71 1.43
N ASP A 362 -14.51 15.49 2.44
CA ASP A 362 -13.89 16.80 2.70
C ASP A 362 -12.41 16.68 3.07
N LEU A 363 -12.03 15.68 3.87
CA LEU A 363 -10.61 15.38 4.15
C LEU A 363 -9.83 15.06 2.86
N MET A 364 -10.43 14.33 1.92
CA MET A 364 -9.79 14.03 0.64
C MET A 364 -9.60 15.28 -0.22
N VAL A 365 -10.62 16.13 -0.33
CA VAL A 365 -10.56 17.35 -1.16
C VAL A 365 -9.63 18.39 -0.55
N MET A 366 -9.47 18.42 0.79
CA MET A 366 -8.49 19.29 1.47
C MET A 366 -7.04 19.03 1.08
N ARG A 367 -6.71 17.87 0.48
CA ARG A 367 -5.36 17.55 -0.01
C ARG A 367 -4.90 18.46 -1.15
N GLY A 368 -5.84 18.97 -1.96
CA GLY A 368 -5.55 19.67 -3.21
C GLY A 368 -4.86 18.79 -4.26
N GLY A 369 -3.76 19.28 -4.85
CA GLY A 369 -3.01 18.60 -5.91
C GLY A 369 -3.37 19.11 -7.30
N ASN A 370 -3.91 18.23 -8.16
CA ASN A 370 -4.37 18.62 -9.50
C ASN A 370 -5.66 19.47 -9.48
N GLN A 371 -6.32 19.55 -8.32
CA GLN A 371 -7.47 20.41 -8.06
C GLN A 371 -7.17 21.32 -6.85
N PRO A 372 -7.80 22.50 -6.75
CA PRO A 372 -7.69 23.35 -5.57
C PRO A 372 -8.15 22.63 -4.30
N ALA A 373 -7.44 22.84 -3.18
CA ALA A 373 -7.87 22.33 -1.89
C ALA A 373 -9.21 22.94 -1.47
N LEU A 374 -10.03 22.18 -0.72
CA LEU A 374 -11.32 22.64 -0.20
C LEU A 374 -11.14 23.93 0.61
N SER A 375 -11.73 25.03 0.13
CA SER A 375 -11.65 26.32 0.79
C SER A 375 -12.51 26.34 2.05
N ARG A 376 -12.14 27.18 3.03
CA ARG A 376 -12.97 27.40 4.22
C ARG A 376 -14.38 27.89 3.87
N ALA A 377 -14.50 28.76 2.86
CA ALA A 377 -15.80 29.28 2.43
C ALA A 377 -16.69 28.19 1.83
N ASP A 378 -16.11 27.19 1.15
CA ASP A 378 -16.87 26.06 0.62
C ASP A 378 -17.25 25.08 1.73
N LEU A 379 -16.34 24.79 2.65
CA LEU A 379 -16.63 24.01 3.86
C LEU A 379 -17.77 24.64 4.68
N GLU A 380 -17.81 25.97 4.81
CA GLU A 380 -18.88 26.68 5.51
C GLU A 380 -20.26 26.49 4.87
N LYS A 381 -20.35 26.29 3.55
CA LYS A 381 -21.61 25.98 2.86
C LYS A 381 -22.12 24.58 3.19
N GLN A 382 -21.23 23.65 3.57
CA GLN A 382 -21.56 22.26 3.88
C GLN A 382 -22.04 22.07 5.32
N LYS A 383 -22.07 23.11 6.17
CA LYS A 383 -22.43 23.01 7.59
C LYS A 383 -23.74 22.24 7.86
N ALA A 384 -24.74 22.40 6.99
CA ALA A 384 -26.03 21.72 7.14
C ALA A 384 -25.92 20.18 7.00
N ALA A 385 -24.95 19.67 6.25
CA ALA A 385 -24.71 18.23 6.11
C ALA A 385 -24.23 17.57 7.41
N PHE A 386 -23.74 18.35 8.37
CA PHE A 386 -23.24 17.88 9.66
C PHE A 386 -24.20 18.14 10.82
N ALA A 387 -25.48 18.44 10.55
CA ALA A 387 -26.45 18.79 11.59
C ALA A 387 -26.57 17.74 12.71
N ASP A 388 -26.47 16.45 12.35
CA ASP A 388 -26.55 15.33 13.30
C ASP A 388 -25.23 15.02 14.01
N GLU A 389 -24.10 15.52 13.49
CA GLU A 389 -22.74 15.29 14.00
C GLU A 389 -21.92 16.60 13.96
N PRO A 390 -22.31 17.65 14.69
CA PRO A 390 -21.70 18.99 14.58
C PRO A 390 -20.20 19.00 14.94
N ALA A 391 -19.75 18.05 15.77
CA ALA A 391 -18.34 17.92 16.11
C ALA A 391 -17.45 17.55 14.90
N PHE A 392 -17.98 16.86 13.89
CA PHE A 392 -17.25 16.58 12.64
C PHE A 392 -16.97 17.87 11.86
N TYR A 393 -17.95 18.78 11.82
CA TYR A 393 -17.78 20.08 11.20
C TYR A 393 -16.73 20.94 11.92
N ASP A 394 -16.78 20.98 13.26
CA ASP A 394 -15.77 21.70 14.06
C ASP A 394 -14.36 21.12 13.85
N TYR A 395 -14.26 19.79 13.73
CA TYR A 395 -13.01 19.11 13.39
C TYR A 395 -12.50 19.52 12.01
N LEU A 396 -13.35 19.53 10.98
CA LEU A 396 -12.96 19.97 9.62
C LEU A 396 -12.51 21.44 9.59
N LEU A 397 -13.15 22.32 10.35
CA LEU A 397 -12.69 23.71 10.48
C LEU A 397 -11.29 23.79 11.10
N ALA A 398 -10.98 22.93 12.07
CA ALA A 398 -9.65 22.86 12.65
C ALA A 398 -8.61 22.27 11.67
N VAL A 399 -8.98 21.24 10.91
CA VAL A 399 -8.13 20.63 9.87
C VAL A 399 -7.82 21.66 8.78
N SER A 400 -8.84 22.35 8.27
CA SER A 400 -8.69 23.43 7.29
C SER A 400 -7.78 24.53 7.82
N ALA A 401 -7.99 24.98 9.06
CA ALA A 401 -7.15 25.99 9.68
C ALA A 401 -5.68 25.57 9.78
N LEU A 402 -5.37 24.31 10.10
CA LEU A 402 -3.99 23.84 10.22
C LEU A 402 -3.32 23.58 8.86
N TYR A 403 -3.98 22.82 7.98
CA TYR A 403 -3.38 22.28 6.77
C TYR A 403 -3.56 23.17 5.54
N VAL A 404 -4.69 23.88 5.43
CA VAL A 404 -5.00 24.70 4.25
C VAL A 404 -4.66 26.17 4.51
N GLU A 405 -5.06 26.70 5.67
CA GLU A 405 -4.89 28.11 6.01
C GLU A 405 -3.55 28.41 6.73
N HIS A 406 -2.87 27.37 7.24
CA HIS A 406 -1.65 27.48 8.05
C HIS A 406 -1.78 28.41 9.27
N GLN A 407 -2.95 28.38 9.92
CA GLN A 407 -3.31 29.15 11.11
C GLN A 407 -3.46 28.23 12.34
N PRO A 408 -2.35 27.80 12.98
CA PRO A 408 -2.42 26.88 14.12
C PRO A 408 -3.22 27.44 15.30
N ASP A 409 -3.17 28.76 15.55
CA ASP A 409 -3.97 29.39 16.61
C ASP A 409 -5.47 29.32 16.36
N ALA A 410 -5.91 29.33 15.09
CA ALA A 410 -7.31 29.13 14.75
C ALA A 410 -7.73 27.67 14.96
N ALA A 411 -6.89 26.72 14.56
CA ALA A 411 -7.14 25.29 14.81
C ALA A 411 -7.25 25.00 16.32
N LEU A 412 -6.36 25.57 17.14
CA LEU A 412 -6.38 25.40 18.59
C LEU A 412 -7.67 25.92 19.23
N LYS A 413 -8.27 27.00 18.72
CA LYS A 413 -9.54 27.54 19.24
C LYS A 413 -10.74 26.64 18.96
N GLN A 414 -10.71 25.92 17.84
CA GLN A 414 -11.80 25.02 17.42
C GLN A 414 -11.74 23.66 18.10
N LEU A 415 -10.55 23.22 18.55
CA LEU A 415 -10.36 21.89 19.11
C LEU A 415 -10.72 21.81 20.61
N PRO A 416 -11.16 20.64 21.10
CA PRO A 416 -11.41 20.43 22.52
C PRO A 416 -10.16 20.66 23.39
N GLN A 417 -10.29 21.55 24.38
CA GLN A 417 -9.19 21.94 25.27
C GLN A 417 -8.86 20.91 26.37
N SER A 418 -9.81 20.04 26.69
CA SER A 418 -9.61 18.96 27.66
C SER A 418 -9.34 17.64 26.97
N VAL A 419 -8.38 16.88 27.49
CA VAL A 419 -8.20 15.48 27.11
C VAL A 419 -9.38 14.66 27.67
N PRO A 420 -10.08 13.87 26.84
CA PRO A 420 -11.21 13.06 27.30
C PRO A 420 -10.74 11.87 28.16
N SER A 421 -11.65 11.30 28.96
CA SER A 421 -11.37 10.13 29.78
C SER A 421 -11.19 8.83 28.98
N SER A 422 -11.77 8.77 27.77
CA SER A 422 -11.63 7.66 26.82
C SER A 422 -11.23 8.17 25.45
N LEU A 423 -10.37 7.42 24.76
CA LEU A 423 -9.75 7.85 23.51
C LEU A 423 -10.16 6.95 22.35
N ASN A 424 -11.37 7.17 21.81
CA ASN A 424 -11.76 6.60 20.51
C ASN A 424 -10.97 7.28 19.37
N TYR A 425 -11.07 6.82 18.12
CA TYR A 425 -10.26 7.37 17.03
C TYR A 425 -10.60 8.83 16.70
N PHE A 426 -11.85 9.25 16.81
CA PHE A 426 -12.26 10.63 16.57
C PHE A 426 -11.67 11.56 17.64
N ALA A 427 -11.80 11.21 18.92
CA ALA A 427 -11.22 11.99 20.01
C ALA A 427 -9.68 11.97 19.98
N PHE A 428 -9.09 10.84 19.56
CA PHE A 428 -7.66 10.75 19.28
C PHE A 428 -7.24 11.70 18.15
N SER A 429 -8.05 11.80 17.10
CA SER A 429 -7.81 12.70 15.96
C SER A 429 -7.86 14.16 16.38
N GLN A 430 -8.84 14.54 17.19
CA GLN A 430 -8.94 15.88 17.75
C GLN A 430 -7.71 16.26 18.59
N GLN A 431 -7.27 15.39 19.50
CA GLN A 431 -6.10 15.68 20.34
C GLN A 431 -4.77 15.60 19.57
N THR A 432 -4.68 14.71 18.57
CA THR A 432 -3.53 14.66 17.67
C THR A 432 -3.40 15.96 16.89
N LEU A 433 -4.49 16.43 16.27
CA LEU A 433 -4.49 17.70 15.54
C LEU A 433 -4.14 18.89 16.45
N ARG A 434 -4.61 18.87 17.71
CA ARG A 434 -4.30 19.91 18.69
C ARG A 434 -2.80 19.96 18.99
N ALA A 435 -2.18 18.80 19.23
CA ALA A 435 -0.75 18.73 19.47
C ALA A 435 0.07 19.09 18.23
N LEU A 436 -0.38 18.69 17.02
CA LEU A 436 0.25 19.14 15.77
C LEU A 436 0.15 20.67 15.59
N ALA A 437 -0.96 21.29 15.97
CA ALA A 437 -1.09 22.75 15.95
C ALA A 437 -0.15 23.43 16.97
N LEU A 438 0.06 22.84 18.16
CA LEU A 438 1.08 23.29 19.11
C LEU A 438 2.50 23.19 18.53
N GLU A 439 2.82 22.08 17.86
CA GLU A 439 4.13 21.92 17.17
C GLU A 439 4.31 22.92 16.02
N ALA A 440 3.28 23.18 15.23
CA ALA A 440 3.32 24.12 14.10
C ALA A 440 3.63 25.55 14.55
N LYS A 441 3.24 25.94 15.77
CA LYS A 441 3.61 27.23 16.38
C LYS A 441 4.83 27.16 17.31
N GLN A 442 5.58 26.06 17.25
CA GLN A 442 6.79 25.81 18.04
C GLN A 442 6.58 25.79 19.57
N ASP A 443 5.36 25.53 20.05
CA ASP A 443 5.10 25.21 21.46
C ASP A 443 5.45 23.75 21.75
N TRP A 444 6.76 23.47 21.72
CA TRP A 444 7.29 22.12 21.89
C TRP A 444 6.89 21.51 23.23
N LYS A 445 6.92 22.30 24.30
CA LYS A 445 6.61 21.84 25.65
C LYS A 445 5.12 21.52 25.80
N GLY A 446 4.23 22.36 25.28
CA GLY A 446 2.79 22.11 25.29
C GLY A 446 2.43 20.85 24.51
N ALA A 447 3.01 20.67 23.31
CA ALA A 447 2.84 19.45 22.53
C ALA A 447 3.37 18.21 23.27
N GLN A 448 4.57 18.29 23.86
CA GLN A 448 5.17 17.20 24.63
C GLN A 448 4.27 16.77 25.81
N ASP A 449 3.74 17.73 26.57
CA ASP A 449 2.86 17.45 27.70
C ASP A 449 1.57 16.75 27.26
N LEU A 450 1.00 17.20 26.14
CA LEU A 450 -0.19 16.57 25.57
C LEU A 450 0.10 15.15 25.08
N TRP A 451 1.21 14.92 24.36
CA TRP A 451 1.62 13.57 23.94
C TRP A 451 1.79 12.62 25.12
N LEU A 452 2.45 13.08 26.19
CA LEU A 452 2.63 12.29 27.41
C LEU A 452 1.31 12.01 28.12
N GLN A 453 0.37 12.96 28.13
CA GLN A 453 -0.95 12.80 28.72
C GLN A 453 -1.81 11.77 27.96
N LEU A 454 -1.66 11.66 26.64
CA LEU A 454 -2.43 10.74 25.80
C LEU A 454 -1.92 9.28 25.89
N LEU A 455 -0.62 9.07 26.12
CA LEU A 455 -0.01 7.73 26.18
C LEU A 455 -0.72 6.70 27.07
N PRO A 456 -1.09 7.00 28.34
CA PRO A 456 -1.81 6.03 29.18
C PRO A 456 -3.23 5.73 28.69
N LEU A 457 -3.82 6.61 27.88
CA LEU A 457 -5.18 6.51 27.34
C LEU A 457 -5.24 5.76 26.00
N ALA A 458 -4.10 5.59 25.31
CA ALA A 458 -4.02 4.85 24.05
C ALA A 458 -4.27 3.35 24.27
N LYS A 459 -5.48 2.90 23.92
CA LYS A 459 -5.91 1.49 24.07
C LYS A 459 -6.29 0.84 22.74
N LEU A 460 -6.59 1.63 21.72
CA LEU A 460 -6.95 1.11 20.40
C LEU A 460 -5.70 0.84 19.56
N PRO A 461 -5.78 -0.08 18.57
CA PRO A 461 -4.68 -0.38 17.67
C PRO A 461 -4.00 0.87 17.10
N LEU A 462 -2.66 0.83 17.01
CA LEU A 462 -1.79 1.87 16.44
C LEU A 462 -1.75 3.24 17.17
N GLN A 463 -2.67 3.54 18.10
CA GLN A 463 -2.66 4.83 18.82
C GLN A 463 -1.35 5.05 19.58
N ARG A 464 -0.88 4.01 20.30
CA ARG A 464 0.37 4.10 21.06
C ARG A 464 1.57 4.29 20.13
N ASP A 465 1.63 3.56 19.03
CA ASP A 465 2.71 3.65 18.04
C ASP A 465 2.79 5.07 17.43
N GLN A 466 1.64 5.67 17.11
CA GLN A 466 1.55 7.06 16.65
C GLN A 466 2.07 8.05 17.71
N LEU A 467 1.69 7.86 18.98
CA LEU A 467 2.15 8.74 20.06
C LEU A 467 3.65 8.62 20.33
N GLU A 468 4.21 7.41 20.26
CA GLU A 468 5.65 7.20 20.38
C GLU A 468 6.42 7.88 19.23
N LEU A 469 5.92 7.78 17.99
CA LEU A 469 6.51 8.48 16.85
C LEU A 469 6.40 10.01 16.99
N ALA A 470 5.24 10.53 17.38
CA ALA A 470 5.05 11.97 17.58
C ALA A 470 5.94 12.52 18.69
N LEU A 471 6.05 11.81 19.82
CA LEU A 471 6.91 12.21 20.92
C LEU A 471 8.39 12.14 20.55
N ALA A 472 8.81 11.16 19.75
CA ALA A 472 10.18 11.07 19.24
C ALA A 472 10.53 12.26 18.33
N LEU A 473 9.63 12.63 17.41
CA LEU A 473 9.77 13.83 16.57
C LEU A 473 9.84 15.11 17.42
N ASN A 474 9.00 15.21 18.45
CA ASN A 474 9.01 16.34 19.37
C ASN A 474 10.35 16.45 20.12
N TYR A 475 10.86 15.33 20.68
CA TYR A 475 12.16 15.31 21.36
C TYR A 475 13.33 15.63 20.45
N GLU A 476 13.31 15.14 19.21
CA GLU A 476 14.31 15.49 18.21
C GLU A 476 14.30 17.02 17.93
N ARG A 477 13.14 17.56 17.55
CA ARG A 477 12.98 18.96 17.14
C ARG A 477 13.21 19.96 18.28
N SER A 478 12.94 19.56 19.51
CA SER A 478 13.17 20.37 20.71
C SER A 478 14.59 20.24 21.28
N GLY A 479 15.48 19.47 20.65
CA GLY A 479 16.85 19.28 21.13
C GLY A 479 16.97 18.38 22.37
N GLN A 480 15.94 17.60 22.67
CA GLN A 480 15.84 16.71 23.83
C GLN A 480 16.05 15.24 23.47
N LEU A 481 16.83 14.95 22.41
CA LEU A 481 17.00 13.61 21.84
C LEU A 481 17.34 12.52 22.87
N ALA A 482 18.14 12.85 23.90
CA ALA A 482 18.51 11.91 24.97
C ALA A 482 17.30 11.33 25.72
N LYS A 483 16.16 12.03 25.79
CA LYS A 483 14.93 11.53 26.42
C LYS A 483 14.34 10.33 25.71
N VAL A 484 14.56 10.18 24.40
CA VAL A 484 14.12 8.97 23.66
C VAL A 484 14.76 7.72 24.25
N PHE A 485 16.01 7.82 24.68
CA PHE A 485 16.81 6.69 25.15
C PHE A 485 16.99 6.64 26.67
N ALA A 486 16.23 7.44 27.42
CA ALA A 486 16.19 7.36 28.87
C ALA A 486 15.54 6.04 29.33
N ALA A 487 15.92 5.56 30.52
CA ALA A 487 15.42 4.28 31.05
C ALA A 487 13.90 4.28 31.31
N ASP A 488 13.33 5.45 31.59
CA ASP A 488 11.90 5.70 31.79
C ASP A 488 11.20 6.24 30.53
N SER A 489 11.88 6.23 29.39
CA SER A 489 11.30 6.69 28.13
C SER A 489 10.08 5.83 27.76
N PRO A 490 8.94 6.44 27.40
CA PRO A 490 7.81 5.68 26.90
C PRO A 490 8.02 5.18 25.46
N ILE A 491 9.10 5.60 24.78
CA ILE A 491 9.38 5.25 23.38
C ILE A 491 10.17 3.93 23.33
N SER A 492 9.46 2.84 23.06
CA SER A 492 10.00 1.49 22.92
C SER A 492 10.02 0.99 21.47
N ALA A 493 9.36 1.71 20.54
CA ALA A 493 9.36 1.40 19.12
C ALA A 493 10.79 1.34 18.52
N LYS A 494 11.24 0.13 18.21
CA LYS A 494 12.62 -0.15 17.76
C LYS A 494 13.03 0.66 16.54
N GLN A 495 12.20 0.69 15.49
CA GLN A 495 12.53 1.40 14.24
C GLN A 495 12.70 2.90 14.46
N VAL A 496 11.85 3.52 15.30
CA VAL A 496 11.95 4.94 15.70
C VAL A 496 13.31 5.20 16.35
N ARG A 497 13.71 4.34 17.30
CA ARG A 497 15.00 4.45 18.00
C ARG A 497 16.18 4.27 17.04
N TYR A 498 16.13 3.29 16.14
CA TYR A 498 17.20 3.04 15.15
C TYR A 498 17.39 4.21 14.18
N ILE A 499 16.29 4.78 13.69
CA ILE A 499 16.33 5.96 12.81
C ILE A 499 17.05 7.11 13.50
N LEU A 500 16.74 7.37 14.77
CA LEU A 500 17.36 8.44 15.51
C LEU A 500 18.85 8.19 15.79
N LEU A 501 19.23 6.95 16.13
CA LEU A 501 20.63 6.57 16.32
C LEU A 501 21.45 6.76 15.05
N ARG A 502 20.92 6.33 13.90
CA ARG A 502 21.70 6.32 12.65
C ARG A 502 21.87 7.68 12.00
N ASN A 503 20.91 8.59 12.21
CA ASN A 503 20.89 9.88 11.51
C ASN A 503 21.36 11.05 12.38
N VAL A 504 20.90 11.15 13.63
CA VAL A 504 20.99 12.42 14.40
C VAL A 504 21.68 12.28 15.76
N ALA A 505 21.81 11.08 16.32
CA ALA A 505 22.50 10.87 17.59
C ALA A 505 23.99 11.25 17.48
N GLY A 506 24.46 12.04 18.45
CA GLY A 506 25.88 12.38 18.58
C GLY A 506 26.70 11.28 19.27
N PRO A 507 28.04 11.41 19.28
CA PRO A 507 28.96 10.40 19.84
C PRO A 507 28.64 9.98 21.28
N ASP A 508 28.31 10.92 22.16
CA ASP A 508 28.07 10.62 23.58
C ASP A 508 26.80 9.79 23.79
N LEU A 509 25.75 10.09 23.04
CA LEU A 509 24.50 9.31 23.09
C LEU A 509 24.71 7.90 22.54
N LEU A 510 25.51 7.77 21.47
CA LEU A 510 25.87 6.47 20.90
C LEU A 510 26.68 5.65 21.91
N ARG A 511 27.71 6.21 22.54
CA ARG A 511 28.46 5.55 23.62
C ARG A 511 27.56 5.13 24.78
N GLN A 512 26.59 5.98 25.16
CA GLN A 512 25.60 5.61 26.18
C GLN A 512 24.79 4.38 25.76
N GLN A 513 24.31 4.30 24.51
CA GLN A 513 23.54 3.15 24.05
C GLN A 513 24.39 1.89 23.92
N ILE A 514 25.66 2.01 23.52
CA ILE A 514 26.60 0.88 23.52
C ILE A 514 26.70 0.27 24.93
N ALA A 515 26.73 1.11 25.97
CA ALA A 515 26.84 0.66 27.35
C ALA A 515 25.53 0.17 27.98
N LYS A 516 24.38 0.77 27.61
CA LYS A 516 23.12 0.63 28.37
C LYS A 516 21.96 0.00 27.61
N ALA A 517 21.99 -0.05 26.27
CA ALA A 517 20.84 -0.56 25.52
C ALA A 517 20.68 -2.07 25.76
N ASP A 518 19.47 -2.52 26.10
CA ASP A 518 19.16 -3.94 26.30
C ASP A 518 19.01 -4.68 24.96
N ASP A 519 18.46 -4.00 23.94
CA ASP A 519 18.31 -4.56 22.59
C ASP A 519 19.70 -4.72 21.92
N PRO A 520 20.11 -5.95 21.58
CA PRO A 520 21.40 -6.19 20.92
C PRO A 520 21.54 -5.47 19.57
N VAL A 521 20.47 -5.34 18.80
CA VAL A 521 20.49 -4.67 17.49
C VAL A 521 20.66 -3.17 17.69
N GLU A 522 20.01 -2.58 18.71
CA GLU A 522 20.20 -1.18 19.06
C GLU A 522 21.65 -0.89 19.45
N ARG A 523 22.21 -1.72 20.35
CA ARG A 523 23.58 -1.60 20.84
C ARG A 523 24.59 -1.70 19.70
N GLN A 524 24.43 -2.70 18.83
CA GLN A 524 25.31 -2.89 17.67
C GLN A 524 25.15 -1.78 16.62
N THR A 525 23.93 -1.28 16.40
CA THR A 525 23.66 -0.13 15.53
C THR A 525 24.37 1.11 16.05
N ALA A 526 24.27 1.39 17.36
CA ALA A 526 24.98 2.50 17.98
C ALA A 526 26.51 2.38 17.82
N GLN A 527 27.07 1.19 18.07
CA GLN A 527 28.49 0.94 17.90
C GLN A 527 28.94 1.09 16.44
N PHE A 528 28.15 0.59 15.49
CA PHE A 528 28.46 0.72 14.08
C PHE A 528 28.48 2.18 13.66
N VAL A 529 27.42 2.93 13.98
CA VAL A 529 27.27 4.34 13.57
C VAL A 529 28.39 5.19 14.16
N LEU A 530 28.75 4.96 15.43
CA LEU A 530 29.86 5.66 16.09
C LEU A 530 31.19 5.42 15.36
N LEU A 531 31.58 4.15 15.18
CA LEU A 531 32.83 3.80 14.51
C LEU A 531 32.87 4.26 13.05
N TYR A 532 31.74 4.14 12.34
CA TYR A 532 31.62 4.57 10.96
C TYR A 532 31.79 6.09 10.82
N LYS A 533 31.01 6.87 11.58
CA LYS A 533 31.03 8.34 11.45
C LYS A 533 32.34 8.94 11.97
N ASP A 534 32.91 8.41 13.05
CA ASP A 534 34.24 8.85 13.51
C ASP A 534 35.31 8.60 12.45
N LEU A 535 35.33 7.39 11.88
CA LEU A 535 36.31 7.02 10.85
C LEU A 535 36.15 7.87 9.58
N LEU A 536 34.93 7.97 9.06
CA LEU A 536 34.65 8.65 7.79
C LEU A 536 34.73 10.18 7.91
N ARG A 537 34.55 10.76 9.09
CA ARG A 537 34.69 12.21 9.30
C ARG A 537 36.06 12.62 9.87
N GLY A 538 37.04 11.73 9.75
CA GLY A 538 38.44 12.00 10.10
C GLY A 538 38.70 12.17 11.60
N GLN A 539 37.79 11.71 12.46
CA GLN A 539 37.97 11.71 13.93
C GLN A 539 38.79 10.48 14.34
N PHE A 540 39.99 10.31 13.80
CA PHE A 540 40.75 9.07 13.92
C PHE A 540 41.19 8.76 15.36
N ALA A 541 41.45 9.78 16.18
CA ALA A 541 41.76 9.61 17.59
C ALA A 541 40.58 9.01 18.38
N THR A 542 39.37 9.55 18.20
CA THR A 542 38.17 9.02 18.88
C THR A 542 37.79 7.66 18.34
N PHE A 543 37.89 7.46 17.01
CA PHE A 543 37.74 6.15 16.38
C PHE A 543 38.66 5.11 17.05
N ALA A 544 39.94 5.43 17.25
CA ALA A 544 40.90 4.50 17.85
C ALA A 544 40.55 4.16 19.31
N ASP A 545 39.97 5.10 20.06
CA ASP A 545 39.52 4.86 21.43
C ASP A 545 38.24 4.03 21.47
N ASP A 546 37.24 4.35 20.65
CA ASP A 546 35.96 3.65 20.59
C ASP A 546 36.11 2.24 19.98
N LEU A 547 37.07 2.04 19.07
CA LEU A 547 37.37 0.73 18.49
C LEU A 547 37.81 -0.29 19.55
N LYS A 548 38.41 0.15 20.67
CA LYS A 548 38.81 -0.74 21.78
C LYS A 548 37.62 -1.41 22.46
N GLN A 549 36.42 -0.85 22.32
CA GLN A 549 35.18 -1.43 22.84
C GLN A 549 34.66 -2.58 21.95
N LEU A 550 35.21 -2.74 20.75
CA LEU A 550 34.87 -3.86 19.88
C LEU A 550 35.50 -5.15 20.44
N PRO A 551 34.74 -6.25 20.61
CA PRO A 551 35.29 -7.49 21.11
C PRO A 551 36.33 -8.07 20.16
N THR A 552 37.27 -8.87 20.67
CA THR A 552 38.34 -9.50 19.89
C THR A 552 37.80 -10.22 18.65
N ARG A 553 36.65 -10.89 18.78
CA ARG A 553 35.85 -11.38 17.65
C ARG A 553 34.59 -10.53 17.53
N ALA A 554 34.56 -9.64 16.55
CA ALA A 554 33.40 -8.80 16.29
C ALA A 554 32.19 -9.62 15.83
N PRO A 555 30.95 -9.21 16.17
CA PRO A 555 29.74 -9.82 15.64
C PRO A 555 29.73 -9.82 14.11
N GLU A 556 29.32 -10.94 13.52
CA GLU A 556 29.20 -11.11 12.07
C GLU A 556 27.77 -10.88 11.56
N ASP A 557 26.81 -10.77 12.48
CA ASP A 557 25.41 -10.47 12.18
C ASP A 557 25.33 -9.16 11.41
N LYS A 558 24.60 -9.18 10.30
CA LYS A 558 24.44 -7.99 9.48
C LYS A 558 23.29 -7.13 10.00
N LEU A 559 23.57 -5.84 10.08
CA LEU A 559 22.63 -4.79 10.41
C LEU A 559 22.06 -4.23 9.10
N GLY A 560 20.85 -4.69 8.75
CA GLY A 560 20.11 -4.26 7.57
C GLY A 560 19.38 -2.94 7.79
N THR A 561 18.06 -3.03 7.99
CA THR A 561 17.15 -1.88 8.18
C THR A 561 17.59 -0.92 9.28
N SER A 562 18.23 -1.40 10.36
CA SER A 562 18.69 -0.52 11.44
C SER A 562 19.78 0.48 10.99
N LEU A 563 20.57 0.15 9.97
CA LEU A 563 21.50 1.06 9.29
C LEU A 563 20.89 1.78 8.08
N GLY A 564 19.62 1.52 7.75
CA GLY A 564 18.91 2.16 6.64
C GLY A 564 19.00 1.43 5.30
N TYR A 565 19.48 0.18 5.28
CA TYR A 565 19.40 -0.65 4.08
C TYR A 565 17.98 -1.17 3.85
N VAL A 566 17.57 -1.25 2.59
CA VAL A 566 16.28 -1.79 2.15
C VAL A 566 16.51 -3.02 1.29
N TYR A 567 15.81 -4.13 1.59
CA TYR A 567 15.97 -5.48 0.99
C TYR A 567 17.39 -6.07 0.99
N SER A 568 18.37 -5.37 1.57
CA SER A 568 19.76 -5.82 1.69
C SER A 568 20.06 -6.20 3.13
N GLY A 569 20.83 -7.28 3.29
CA GLY A 569 21.29 -7.71 4.61
C GLY A 569 22.13 -6.65 5.35
N GLY A 570 22.65 -5.63 4.65
CA GLY A 570 23.43 -4.54 5.26
C GLY A 570 24.86 -4.94 5.64
N GLN A 571 25.38 -4.38 6.73
CA GLN A 571 26.78 -4.46 7.14
C GLN A 571 26.94 -5.00 8.56
N SER A 572 28.09 -5.59 8.89
CA SER A 572 28.37 -6.10 10.24
C SER A 572 29.58 -5.41 10.87
N LEU A 573 29.63 -5.35 12.21
CA LEU A 573 30.73 -4.75 12.96
C LEU A 573 32.10 -5.34 12.64
N LYS A 574 32.16 -6.57 12.11
CA LYS A 574 33.37 -7.22 11.59
C LYS A 574 34.11 -6.37 10.56
N LEU A 575 33.47 -5.43 9.86
CA LEU A 575 34.18 -4.56 8.93
C LEU A 575 35.32 -3.78 9.60
N PHE A 576 35.18 -3.38 10.86
CA PHE A 576 36.19 -2.56 11.55
C PHE A 576 37.42 -3.38 11.97
N GLN A 577 37.40 -4.71 11.78
CA GLN A 577 38.54 -5.60 11.92
C GLN A 577 39.21 -5.91 10.57
N TRP A 578 39.01 -5.06 9.56
CA TRP A 578 39.64 -5.20 8.26
C TRP A 578 41.17 -5.08 8.37
N ASN A 579 41.87 -6.11 7.87
CA ASN A 579 43.33 -6.24 7.95
C ASN A 579 44.05 -5.97 6.62
N GLY A 580 43.37 -5.40 5.62
CA GLY A 580 43.93 -5.19 4.28
C GLY A 580 43.81 -6.41 3.34
N ASP A 581 43.56 -7.59 3.90
CA ASP A 581 43.42 -8.86 3.17
C ASP A 581 42.06 -8.92 2.45
N LYS A 582 42.05 -8.40 1.22
CA LYS A 582 41.08 -8.63 0.11
C LYS A 582 41.23 -7.62 -1.04
N ALA A 583 42.34 -6.89 -1.15
CA ALA A 583 42.56 -6.03 -2.31
C ALA A 583 42.88 -6.87 -3.56
N GLU A 584 41.85 -7.35 -4.27
CA GLU A 584 41.97 -7.99 -5.60
C GLU A 584 42.70 -7.09 -6.61
N SER A 585 42.84 -5.79 -6.31
CA SER A 585 43.67 -4.90 -7.11
C SER A 585 45.15 -5.22 -7.05
N GLY A 586 45.67 -5.88 -6.01
CA GLY A 586 47.12 -6.09 -5.82
C GLY A 586 47.84 -4.90 -5.19
N TYR A 587 47.11 -4.06 -4.43
CA TYR A 587 47.67 -2.94 -3.66
C TYR A 587 47.63 -3.31 -2.17
N SER A 588 48.79 -3.33 -1.51
CA SER A 588 48.91 -3.80 -0.13
C SER A 588 48.54 -2.70 0.87
N CYS A 589 47.56 -3.01 1.72
CA CYS A 589 47.08 -2.10 2.75
C CYS A 589 47.28 -2.66 4.15
N PRO A 590 47.63 -1.81 5.14
CA PRO A 590 47.59 -2.20 6.54
C PRO A 590 46.15 -2.29 7.03
N ALA A 591 45.96 -2.75 8.27
CA ALA A 591 44.65 -2.79 8.89
C ALA A 591 44.00 -1.39 8.98
N ILE A 592 42.66 -1.32 9.05
CA ILE A 592 41.95 -0.03 9.08
C ILE A 592 42.37 0.81 10.29
N ALA A 593 42.61 0.19 11.45
CA ALA A 593 43.12 0.86 12.64
C ALA A 593 44.49 1.53 12.41
N GLN A 594 45.40 0.83 11.71
CA GLN A 594 46.73 1.36 11.39
C GLN A 594 46.67 2.46 10.32
N THR A 595 45.78 2.30 9.33
CA THR A 595 45.49 3.32 8.31
C THR A 595 45.00 4.60 8.97
N ALA A 596 44.01 4.51 9.87
CA ALA A 596 43.49 5.64 10.64
C ALA A 596 44.56 6.31 11.51
N ALA A 597 45.38 5.53 12.24
CA ALA A 597 46.48 6.07 13.04
C ALA A 597 47.53 6.82 12.20
N THR A 598 47.79 6.33 10.97
CA THR A 598 48.69 7.01 10.03
C THR A 598 48.09 8.33 9.56
N LEU A 599 46.81 8.36 9.19
CA LEU A 599 46.11 9.58 8.75
C LEU A 599 45.95 10.61 9.89
N GLN A 600 45.83 10.16 11.15
CA GLN A 600 45.85 11.04 12.31
C GLN A 600 47.17 11.80 12.45
N THR A 601 48.28 11.15 12.09
CA THR A 601 49.63 11.73 12.20
C THR A 601 50.01 12.54 10.97
N ASP A 602 49.66 12.03 9.78
CA ASP A 602 49.86 12.67 8.48
C ASP A 602 48.63 12.48 7.60
N ALA A 603 47.74 13.48 7.62
CA ALA A 603 46.48 13.46 6.87
C ALA A 603 46.68 13.41 5.34
N LYS A 604 47.90 13.70 4.84
CA LYS A 604 48.24 13.67 3.40
C LYS A 604 49.08 12.46 3.01
N ASN A 605 49.19 11.47 3.90
CA ASN A 605 49.95 10.26 3.65
C ASN A 605 49.38 9.51 2.43
N PRO A 606 50.17 9.34 1.35
CA PRO A 606 49.68 8.77 0.09
C PRO A 606 49.11 7.36 0.21
N GLN A 607 49.83 6.47 0.91
CA GLN A 607 49.42 5.08 1.06
C GLN A 607 48.17 4.98 1.93
N ALA A 608 48.12 5.73 3.04
CA ALA A 608 46.99 5.67 3.95
C ALA A 608 45.70 6.22 3.31
N LEU A 609 45.78 7.29 2.50
CA LEU A 609 44.63 7.80 1.75
C LEU A 609 44.12 6.77 0.72
N ASN A 610 45.03 6.13 -0.02
CA ASN A 610 44.66 5.07 -0.95
C ASN A 610 44.03 3.87 -0.25
N CYS A 611 44.61 3.45 0.88
CA CYS A 611 44.11 2.31 1.66
C CYS A 611 42.78 2.58 2.35
N PHE A 612 42.54 3.82 2.78
CA PHE A 612 41.23 4.20 3.28
C PHE A 612 40.16 4.14 2.16
N GLY A 613 40.54 4.56 0.95
CA GLY A 613 39.70 4.35 -0.23
C GLY A 613 39.45 2.87 -0.56
N GLU A 614 40.44 2.00 -0.39
CA GLU A 614 40.22 0.55 -0.56
C GLU A 614 39.29 -0.02 0.50
N PHE A 615 39.41 0.39 1.76
CA PHE A 615 38.50 -0.03 2.81
C PHE A 615 37.03 0.28 2.44
N ILE A 616 36.76 1.50 1.96
CA ILE A 616 35.41 1.91 1.54
C ILE A 616 34.91 1.07 0.36
N LEU A 617 35.73 0.88 -0.68
CA LEU A 617 35.34 0.09 -1.85
C LEU A 617 35.04 -1.37 -1.44
N ARG A 618 35.96 -2.01 -0.73
CA ARG A 618 35.90 -3.45 -0.46
C ARG A 618 34.79 -3.84 0.51
N ASN A 619 34.27 -2.87 1.26
CA ASN A 619 33.13 -3.05 2.15
C ASN A 619 31.83 -2.45 1.58
N ASN A 620 31.81 -2.01 0.31
CA ASN A 620 30.64 -1.41 -0.35
C ASN A 620 30.03 -0.27 0.49
N LEU A 621 30.88 0.66 0.94
CA LEU A 621 30.46 1.81 1.76
C LEU A 621 30.21 3.07 0.92
N ASP A 622 30.46 3.03 -0.39
CA ASP A 622 30.01 4.08 -1.30
C ASP A 622 28.49 4.12 -1.35
N GLY A 623 27.89 5.29 -1.16
CA GLY A 623 26.42 5.46 -1.13
C GLY A 623 25.75 4.88 0.10
N MET A 624 26.48 4.62 1.19
CA MET A 624 25.93 4.09 2.43
C MET A 624 24.73 4.93 2.94
N PRO A 625 23.62 4.30 3.38
CA PRO A 625 22.44 5.04 3.85
C PRO A 625 22.70 6.03 4.99
N LEU A 626 23.75 5.82 5.80
CA LEU A 626 24.13 6.74 6.90
C LEU A 626 24.54 8.14 6.45
N GLU A 627 24.86 8.30 5.17
CA GLU A 627 25.29 9.56 4.55
C GLU A 627 24.19 10.21 3.70
N GLN A 628 23.02 9.57 3.61
CA GLN A 628 21.87 10.10 2.88
C GLN A 628 21.07 11.04 3.80
N ALA A 629 20.83 12.26 3.31
CA ALA A 629 19.96 13.19 4.02
C ALA A 629 18.52 12.67 4.00
N ARG A 630 17.85 12.79 5.14
CA ARG A 630 16.43 12.46 5.25
C ARG A 630 15.55 13.57 4.68
N ALA A 631 14.37 13.20 4.19
CA ALA A 631 13.36 14.16 3.76
C ALA A 631 13.02 15.12 4.91
N ALA A 632 12.86 16.40 4.58
CA ALA A 632 12.54 17.44 5.56
C ALA A 632 11.30 17.05 6.37
N SER A 633 11.31 17.37 7.66
CA SER A 633 10.25 17.06 8.62
C SER A 633 10.05 15.57 8.96
N SER A 634 10.72 14.63 8.29
CA SER A 634 10.73 13.21 8.71
C SER A 634 11.60 12.99 9.95
N LEU A 635 11.36 11.89 10.68
CA LEU A 635 12.14 11.52 11.86
C LEU A 635 13.62 11.31 11.51
N GLY A 636 14.52 11.95 12.24
CA GLY A 636 15.96 11.93 11.99
C GLY A 636 16.40 12.88 10.87
N SER A 637 15.64 13.95 10.60
CA SER A 637 15.99 14.95 9.58
C SER A 637 16.68 16.20 10.14
N THR A 638 16.80 16.33 11.46
CA THR A 638 17.61 17.40 12.07
C THR A 638 19.11 17.20 11.78
N ALA A 639 19.91 18.24 12.00
CA ALA A 639 21.33 18.19 11.69
C ALA A 639 22.06 17.12 12.53
N ALA A 640 22.89 16.30 11.88
CA ALA A 640 23.73 15.32 12.56
C ALA A 640 24.72 16.01 13.50
N GLN A 641 24.90 15.46 14.70
CA GLN A 641 25.79 16.00 15.74
C GLN A 641 27.26 15.55 15.60
N PHE A 642 27.66 15.08 14.42
CA PHE A 642 29.04 14.68 14.14
C PHE A 642 29.80 15.80 13.41
N PRO A 643 30.98 16.22 13.89
CA PRO A 643 31.78 17.22 13.22
C PRO A 643 32.48 16.66 11.97
N GLY A 644 32.81 17.55 11.04
CA GLY A 644 33.60 17.22 9.85
C GLY A 644 32.78 16.74 8.64
N GLU A 645 33.40 16.88 7.47
CA GLU A 645 32.86 16.36 6.22
C GLU A 645 33.19 14.87 6.07
N THR A 646 32.28 14.14 5.43
CA THR A 646 32.48 12.73 5.14
C THR A 646 33.53 12.55 4.06
N PHE A 647 34.52 11.70 4.32
CA PHE A 647 35.56 11.34 3.38
C PHE A 647 34.98 10.66 2.15
N SER A 648 35.41 11.11 0.96
CA SER A 648 35.14 10.43 -0.30
C SER A 648 36.43 9.87 -0.89
N ARG A 649 36.32 8.71 -1.55
CA ARG A 649 37.48 8.06 -2.18
C ARG A 649 38.08 8.95 -3.24
N LEU A 650 37.25 9.66 -4.02
CA LEU A 650 37.71 10.58 -5.06
C LEU A 650 38.55 11.72 -4.48
N ASN A 651 38.11 12.33 -3.37
CA ASN A 651 38.89 13.38 -2.71
C ASN A 651 40.21 12.85 -2.16
N GLY A 652 40.21 11.64 -1.58
CA GLY A 652 41.45 10.95 -1.20
C GLY A 652 42.41 10.78 -2.38
N TYR A 653 41.94 10.24 -3.51
CA TYR A 653 42.79 10.06 -4.70
C TYR A 653 43.29 11.39 -5.26
N LYS A 654 42.47 12.44 -5.31
CA LYS A 654 42.87 13.79 -5.76
C LYS A 654 44.01 14.34 -4.91
N GLN A 655 43.98 14.15 -3.59
CA GLN A 655 45.06 14.56 -2.70
C GLN A 655 46.37 13.82 -3.00
N VAL A 656 46.32 12.50 -3.24
CA VAL A 656 47.51 11.71 -3.62
C VAL A 656 48.07 12.15 -4.97
N ILE A 657 47.20 12.41 -5.95
CA ILE A 657 47.58 12.88 -7.30
C ILE A 657 48.29 14.24 -7.21
N ALA A 658 47.76 15.16 -6.40
CA ALA A 658 48.32 16.50 -6.20
C ALA A 658 49.63 16.50 -5.37
N ASN A 659 49.87 15.48 -4.54
CA ASN A 659 51.05 15.42 -3.69
C ASN A 659 52.32 15.15 -4.51
N ALA A 660 53.19 16.15 -4.66
CA ALA A 660 54.44 16.04 -5.41
C ALA A 660 55.43 15.02 -4.82
N LYS A 661 55.33 14.73 -3.52
CA LYS A 661 56.19 13.78 -2.80
C LYS A 661 55.60 12.37 -2.74
N ALA A 662 54.43 12.13 -3.33
CA ALA A 662 53.81 10.81 -3.29
C ALA A 662 54.70 9.77 -4.01
N PRO A 663 54.93 8.59 -3.41
CA PRO A 663 55.67 7.51 -4.05
C PRO A 663 55.07 7.15 -5.41
N LYS A 664 55.93 6.72 -6.34
CA LYS A 664 55.55 6.44 -7.74
C LYS A 664 54.35 5.49 -7.83
N ASN A 665 54.36 4.41 -7.04
CA ASN A 665 53.29 3.42 -7.04
C ASN A 665 51.96 3.97 -6.50
N ASP A 666 52.00 4.75 -5.42
CA ASP A 666 50.80 5.31 -4.79
C ASP A 666 50.11 6.33 -5.68
N LYS A 667 50.89 7.18 -6.36
CA LYS A 667 50.36 8.14 -7.33
C LYS A 667 49.77 7.44 -8.56
N ALA A 668 50.45 6.41 -9.08
CA ALA A 668 49.92 5.62 -10.19
C ALA A 668 48.60 4.91 -9.81
N TYR A 669 48.53 4.36 -8.59
CA TYR A 669 47.32 3.72 -8.07
C TYR A 669 46.17 4.72 -7.89
N ALA A 670 46.43 5.89 -7.31
CA ALA A 670 45.42 6.93 -7.14
C ALA A 670 44.84 7.42 -8.47
N LEU A 671 45.68 7.63 -9.50
CA LEU A 671 45.23 7.95 -10.86
C LEU A 671 44.32 6.86 -11.43
N PHE A 672 44.74 5.59 -11.31
CA PHE A 672 43.97 4.44 -11.76
C PHE A 672 42.60 4.37 -11.09
N ARG A 673 42.53 4.57 -9.77
CA ARG A 673 41.28 4.52 -9.02
C ARG A 673 40.39 5.72 -9.26
N ALA A 674 40.95 6.93 -9.36
CA ALA A 674 40.19 8.13 -9.67
C ALA A 674 39.50 8.06 -11.04
N ILE A 675 40.14 7.44 -12.04
CA ILE A 675 39.53 7.22 -13.37
C ILE A 675 38.44 6.14 -13.28
N ASN A 676 38.67 5.06 -12.54
CA ASN A 676 37.68 3.99 -12.37
C ASN A 676 36.47 4.38 -11.50
N CYS A 677 36.52 5.51 -10.79
CA CYS A 677 35.33 6.09 -10.16
C CYS A 677 34.18 6.34 -11.13
N TYR A 678 34.49 6.48 -12.42
CA TYR A 678 33.53 6.77 -13.49
C TYR A 678 33.15 5.53 -14.30
N ALA A 679 33.71 4.36 -13.99
CA ALA A 679 33.46 3.14 -14.73
C ALA A 679 32.17 2.44 -14.26
N PRO A 680 31.40 1.79 -15.15
CA PRO A 680 31.41 1.91 -16.62
C PRO A 680 30.43 2.99 -17.14
N ALA A 681 29.74 3.70 -16.25
CA ALA A 681 28.56 4.51 -16.62
C ALA A 681 28.85 6.01 -16.82
N GLY A 682 30.09 6.45 -16.59
CA GLY A 682 30.51 7.84 -16.78
C GLY A 682 30.16 8.80 -15.65
N TYR A 683 29.40 8.36 -14.62
CA TYR A 683 29.10 9.14 -13.40
C TYR A 683 30.03 8.77 -12.24
N ASN A 684 30.29 9.71 -11.34
CA ASN A 684 31.13 9.48 -10.17
C ASN A 684 30.45 8.54 -9.15
N SER A 685 31.03 7.36 -8.92
CA SER A 685 30.60 6.37 -7.91
C SER A 685 31.43 6.39 -6.61
N CYS A 686 32.41 7.29 -6.49
CA CYS A 686 33.36 7.35 -5.38
C CYS A 686 33.04 8.41 -4.31
N GLY A 687 31.93 9.12 -4.47
CA GLY A 687 31.55 10.29 -3.67
C GLY A 687 32.41 11.54 -3.95
N GLY A 688 32.07 12.65 -3.29
CA GLY A 688 32.68 13.96 -3.51
C GLY A 688 32.28 14.61 -4.84
N ASP A 689 32.80 15.81 -5.08
CA ASP A 689 32.46 16.59 -6.27
C ASP A 689 32.96 15.90 -7.55
N ASP A 690 32.06 15.83 -8.54
CA ASP A 690 32.34 15.33 -9.88
C ASP A 690 33.45 16.17 -10.57
N VAL A 691 34.11 15.58 -11.56
CA VAL A 691 35.11 16.26 -12.39
C VAL A 691 34.80 16.14 -13.88
N GLU A 692 35.04 17.23 -14.58
CA GLU A 692 34.85 17.32 -16.03
C GLU A 692 35.62 16.23 -16.79
N PRO A 693 35.11 15.72 -17.93
CA PRO A 693 35.79 14.74 -18.77
C PRO A 693 37.23 15.13 -19.13
N ALA A 694 37.51 16.43 -19.27
CA ALA A 694 38.85 16.94 -19.53
C ALA A 694 39.85 16.63 -18.40
N VAL A 695 39.41 16.67 -17.14
CA VAL A 695 40.22 16.33 -15.96
C VAL A 695 40.53 14.83 -15.96
N ARG A 696 39.51 14.00 -16.22
CA ARG A 696 39.65 12.53 -16.34
C ARG A 696 40.62 12.14 -17.45
N LYS A 697 40.52 12.80 -18.61
CA LYS A 697 41.45 12.66 -19.74
C LYS A 697 42.88 13.06 -19.38
N ALA A 698 43.05 14.13 -18.60
CA ALA A 698 44.36 14.56 -18.13
C ALA A 698 44.98 13.52 -17.17
N TRP A 699 44.21 12.98 -16.23
CA TRP A 699 44.65 11.88 -15.37
C TRP A 699 45.03 10.64 -16.16
N PHE A 700 44.24 10.26 -17.16
CA PHE A 700 44.54 9.12 -18.03
C PHE A 700 45.85 9.31 -18.78
N ARG A 701 46.05 10.49 -19.40
CA ARG A 701 47.31 10.83 -20.06
C ARG A 701 48.49 10.79 -19.11
N GLN A 702 48.34 11.36 -17.91
CA GLN A 702 49.36 11.35 -16.88
C GLN A 702 49.75 9.91 -16.47
N LEU A 703 48.77 9.03 -16.28
CA LEU A 703 49.01 7.62 -15.98
C LEU A 703 49.74 6.91 -17.13
N LYS A 704 49.31 7.15 -18.37
CA LYS A 704 49.85 6.51 -19.58
C LYS A 704 51.22 7.04 -20.02
N SER A 705 51.60 8.26 -19.67
CA SER A 705 52.91 8.81 -20.02
C SER A 705 53.92 8.67 -18.87
N GLY A 706 53.51 8.94 -17.63
CA GLY A 706 54.40 9.01 -16.47
C GLY A 706 54.52 7.70 -15.68
N PHE A 707 53.56 6.78 -15.84
CA PHE A 707 53.45 5.58 -15.00
C PHE A 707 53.11 4.32 -15.80
N ALA A 708 53.40 4.31 -17.11
CA ALA A 708 53.09 3.21 -18.03
C ALA A 708 53.76 1.88 -17.66
N ASP A 709 54.87 1.92 -16.94
CA ASP A 709 55.61 0.75 -16.48
C ASP A 709 54.97 0.06 -15.27
N THR A 710 54.10 0.77 -14.53
CA THR A 710 53.36 0.23 -13.39
C THR A 710 52.23 -0.70 -13.84
N GLN A 711 51.82 -1.64 -12.98
CA GLN A 711 50.69 -2.53 -13.29
C GLN A 711 49.39 -1.75 -13.57
N TRP A 712 49.19 -0.62 -12.89
CA TRP A 712 48.03 0.25 -13.03
C TRP A 712 47.98 0.95 -14.39
N GLY A 713 49.14 1.47 -14.84
CA GLY A 713 49.27 2.07 -16.16
C GLY A 713 49.09 1.05 -17.29
N LYS A 714 49.51 -0.20 -17.08
CA LYS A 714 49.32 -1.30 -18.03
C LYS A 714 47.86 -1.76 -18.11
N SER A 715 47.18 -1.90 -16.98
CA SER A 715 45.83 -2.49 -16.92
C SER A 715 44.71 -1.53 -17.33
N LEU A 716 44.84 -0.23 -17.09
CA LEU A 716 43.77 0.73 -17.41
C LEU A 716 43.62 0.93 -18.92
N GLN A 717 42.53 0.46 -19.53
CA GLN A 717 42.35 0.56 -20.98
C GLN A 717 41.67 1.87 -21.41
N TYR A 718 40.67 2.31 -20.64
CA TYR A 718 39.80 3.42 -21.00
C TYR A 718 39.80 4.51 -19.91
N TYR A 719 39.33 5.69 -20.28
CA TYR A 719 38.80 6.68 -19.34
C TYR A 719 37.35 6.94 -19.74
N TRP A 720 36.48 7.03 -18.74
CA TRP A 720 35.04 7.15 -18.89
C TRP A 720 34.59 8.60 -18.83
#